data_AF-A0A0N1A807-F1
#
_entry.id   AF-A0A0N1A807-F1
#
_cell.length_a   1.000
_cell.length_b   1.000
_cell.length_c   1.000
_cell.angle_alpha   90.00
_cell.angle_beta   90.00
_cell.angle_gamma   90.00
#
_symmetry.space_group_name_H-M   'P 1'
#
loop_
_entity.id
_entity.type
_entity.pdbx_description
1 polymer ?
#
loop_
_entity_poly.entity_id
_entity_poly.type
_entity_poly.pdbx_seq_one_letter_code
_entity_poly.pdbx_strand_id
1 'polypeptide(L)'
;MVLAMAGVWAGGALAADVKAAAVAPAKAQYWSASTGTVGVRWNRDLAADIGLTLGAPLARQGAIGPDDHEFFDLSSEGSLDFNVASGNLRDFVGGSLQALGGYVIESRVAGRIDLSNFRIVPRVGAASPTLDVVGADGQTWFYLDRVMYQLIDNNQRLALRTMDLRITPEMAKRIGHPEVADWAIADVLVTANVLRQGAMPEPRLSTRWHGLPVPGVPGATYEADLFMTTFNMQYTRCNGCTGAGGNGITVFTPSSTLRNNVNNGTFSAVVPGDPLGTSTARYAADIPWHTKFTGNFPPYNNDQHPYLIWNLYRFNADGSIDQIGRSGVKHAFLTINTSCIINPGNSHVLGLGCADVYSVGNNDSNNSLGPRSEIIPATNVWGRCGSIYDTNCDGLANATPNGSFDQRLTVRESQFSGPAHAGATYRFESWYLARQDINVLNSMASVRATFSRPSTVWVVGGNDQYRLGPVIDRWVDPAAPGPNAATTMVTTPEGNTKVAMRATNLGNGLWRYDYAAMNIDFSRPITEGAEPNLRVVRALGFDNFTVPVGAATVSNLVFSDGDLDSANDWMPAIRDGRLTWTAMNRGNALNWGTMFRFSFTSTQAPTAAAVTMHVAADNTREVLRFDNLLAPAPLARGAATTARAAR
;
A
#
# COMPACT_ATOMS: atom_id res chain seq x y z
N MET A 1 4.17 11.17 83.21
CA MET A 1 4.22 12.64 83.05
C MET A 1 5.49 12.95 82.26
N VAL A 2 5.38 13.74 81.18
CA VAL A 2 6.47 14.28 80.35
C VAL A 2 7.12 13.36 79.28
N LEU A 3 7.32 14.00 78.11
CA LEU A 3 7.98 13.68 76.83
C LEU A 3 9.23 12.75 76.86
N ALA A 4 9.46 12.04 75.74
CA ALA A 4 10.67 12.18 74.89
C ALA A 4 10.58 11.35 73.58
N MET A 5 11.35 11.79 72.58
CA MET A 5 11.32 11.43 71.16
C MET A 5 12.03 10.11 70.75
N ALA A 6 11.75 9.74 69.48
CA ALA A 6 12.67 9.24 68.44
C ALA A 6 12.64 7.74 68.09
N GLY A 7 12.53 7.48 66.77
CA GLY A 7 12.76 6.17 66.17
C GLY A 7 12.19 6.05 64.75
N VAL A 8 12.95 6.46 63.73
CA VAL A 8 12.72 6.06 62.33
C VAL A 8 13.17 4.61 62.18
N TRP A 9 12.32 3.73 61.64
CA TRP A 9 12.75 2.56 60.86
C TRP A 9 11.69 2.19 59.81
N ALA A 10 12.17 1.94 58.60
CA ALA A 10 11.43 1.56 57.41
C ALA A 10 10.90 0.11 57.49
N GLY A 11 9.75 -0.14 56.86
CA GLY A 11 9.19 -1.48 56.66
C GLY A 11 8.25 -1.48 55.46
N GLY A 12 8.60 -2.25 54.44
CA GLY A 12 8.17 -2.09 53.05
C GLY A 12 6.70 -2.31 52.74
N ALA A 13 6.18 -1.49 51.83
CA ALA A 13 5.00 -1.82 51.05
C ALA A 13 5.42 -2.76 49.92
N LEU A 14 4.84 -3.96 49.92
CA LEU A 14 4.95 -4.96 48.87
C LEU A 14 4.55 -4.35 47.52
N ALA A 15 5.54 -4.07 46.66
CA ALA A 15 5.31 -3.90 45.24
C ALA A 15 4.85 -5.24 44.68
N ALA A 16 3.56 -5.35 44.35
CA ALA A 16 3.07 -6.46 43.56
C ALA A 16 3.60 -6.28 42.13
N ASP A 17 4.73 -6.94 41.84
CA ASP A 17 5.19 -7.19 40.48
C ASP A 17 4.10 -7.97 39.74
N VAL A 18 3.24 -7.25 39.01
CA VAL A 18 2.43 -7.87 37.96
C VAL A 18 3.35 -8.10 36.77
N LYS A 19 4.16 -9.16 36.85
CA LYS A 19 4.71 -9.78 35.65
C LYS A 19 3.52 -10.18 34.79
N ALA A 20 3.32 -9.48 33.67
CA ALA A 20 2.46 -9.97 32.61
C ALA A 20 2.92 -11.39 32.28
N ALA A 21 2.11 -12.38 32.65
CA ALA A 21 2.41 -13.77 32.36
C ALA A 21 2.50 -13.88 30.84
N ALA A 22 3.69 -14.22 30.34
CA ALA A 22 3.84 -14.67 28.97
C ALA A 22 2.86 -15.83 28.78
N VAL A 23 1.84 -15.62 27.94
CA VAL A 23 0.91 -16.69 27.59
C VAL A 23 1.76 -17.76 26.91
N ALA A 24 1.81 -18.95 27.50
CA ALA A 24 2.54 -20.06 26.90
C ALA A 24 2.06 -20.25 25.44
N PRO A 25 2.97 -20.47 24.48
CA PRO A 25 2.56 -20.67 23.09
C PRO A 25 1.53 -21.80 23.03
N ALA A 26 0.41 -21.55 22.36
CA ALA A 26 -0.64 -22.55 22.22
C ALA A 26 -0.04 -23.83 21.61
N LYS A 27 -0.33 -24.99 22.21
CA LYS A 27 0.11 -26.27 21.64
C LYS A 27 -0.49 -26.41 20.24
N ALA A 28 0.37 -26.68 19.26
CA ALA A 28 -0.07 -26.97 17.90
C ALA A 28 -0.92 -28.25 17.90
N GLN A 29 -2.01 -28.20 17.14
CA GLN A 29 -2.94 -29.30 16.95
C GLN A 29 -2.82 -29.82 15.54
N TYR A 30 -2.88 -31.13 15.40
CA TYR A 30 -2.84 -31.79 14.09
C TYR A 30 -4.22 -31.82 13.45
N TRP A 31 -4.34 -31.27 12.25
CA TRP A 31 -5.56 -31.17 11.47
C TRP A 31 -5.33 -31.72 10.07
N SER A 32 -6.41 -32.12 9.40
CA SER A 32 -6.37 -32.59 8.02
C SER A 32 -7.61 -32.14 7.26
N ALA A 33 -7.47 -31.72 6.00
CA ALA A 33 -8.58 -31.33 5.14
C ALA A 33 -8.50 -32.02 3.77
N SER A 34 -9.65 -32.38 3.19
CA SER A 34 -9.77 -33.07 1.91
C SER A 34 -11.07 -32.66 1.20
N THR A 35 -11.24 -33.01 -0.07
CA THR A 35 -12.45 -32.72 -0.88
C THR A 35 -12.80 -31.22 -0.91
N GLY A 36 -13.76 -30.80 -1.73
CA GLY A 36 -14.11 -29.39 -1.90
C GLY A 36 -13.63 -28.87 -3.25
N THR A 37 -13.10 -27.64 -3.31
CA THR A 37 -12.75 -27.00 -4.58
C THR A 37 -11.40 -26.28 -4.54
N VAL A 38 -10.78 -26.20 -5.71
CA VAL A 38 -9.64 -25.32 -5.99
C VAL A 38 -10.01 -24.38 -7.12
N GLY A 39 -9.75 -23.09 -6.92
CA GLY A 39 -9.94 -22.05 -7.93
C GLY A 39 -8.59 -21.51 -8.39
N VAL A 40 -8.41 -21.33 -9.69
CA VAL A 40 -7.21 -20.69 -10.26
C VAL A 40 -7.62 -19.47 -11.07
N ARG A 41 -6.97 -18.34 -10.81
CA ARG A 41 -7.10 -17.12 -11.60
C ARG A 41 -5.77 -16.78 -12.24
N TRP A 42 -5.65 -17.12 -13.51
CA TRP A 42 -4.47 -16.80 -14.30
C TRP A 42 -4.39 -15.33 -14.65
N ASN A 43 -3.20 -14.76 -14.54
CA ASN A 43 -2.86 -13.55 -15.28
C ASN A 43 -2.54 -13.93 -16.73
N ARG A 44 -3.59 -13.97 -17.56
CA ARG A 44 -3.49 -14.42 -18.96
C ARG A 44 -2.62 -13.47 -19.81
N ASP A 45 -2.60 -12.18 -19.50
CA ASP A 45 -1.75 -11.20 -20.18
C ASP A 45 -0.28 -11.48 -19.88
N LEU A 46 0.09 -11.67 -18.61
CA LEU A 46 1.46 -12.05 -18.24
C LEU A 46 1.88 -13.38 -18.87
N ALA A 47 0.99 -14.38 -18.85
CA ALA A 47 1.26 -15.67 -19.46
C ALA A 47 1.57 -15.50 -20.96
N ALA A 48 0.78 -14.71 -21.69
CA ALA A 48 1.03 -14.41 -23.10
C ALA A 48 2.35 -13.66 -23.33
N ASP A 49 2.66 -12.68 -22.47
CA ASP A 49 3.87 -11.87 -22.52
C ASP A 49 5.16 -12.72 -22.42
N ILE A 50 5.12 -13.82 -21.65
CA ILE A 50 6.22 -14.79 -21.49
C ILE A 50 6.08 -16.02 -22.39
N GLY A 51 5.24 -15.95 -23.42
CA GLY A 51 5.13 -16.99 -24.44
C GLY A 51 4.35 -18.25 -24.03
N LEU A 52 3.52 -18.17 -23.00
CA LEU A 52 2.59 -19.22 -22.59
C LEU A 52 1.20 -18.98 -23.18
N THR A 53 0.61 -20.02 -23.74
CA THR A 53 -0.79 -20.04 -24.17
C THR A 53 -1.57 -20.97 -23.26
N LEU A 54 -2.43 -20.39 -22.43
CA LEU A 54 -3.28 -21.13 -21.50
C LEU A 54 -4.50 -21.68 -22.26
N GLY A 55 -4.60 -23.00 -22.37
CA GLY A 55 -5.73 -23.68 -23.01
C GLY A 55 -7.05 -23.46 -22.26
N ALA A 56 -8.15 -23.94 -22.86
CA ALA A 56 -9.43 -23.99 -22.18
C ALA A 56 -9.34 -24.88 -20.93
N PRO A 57 -9.96 -24.48 -19.80
CA PRO A 57 -9.90 -25.25 -18.57
C PRO A 57 -10.65 -26.58 -18.74
N LEU A 58 -10.03 -27.68 -18.35
CA LEU A 58 -10.57 -29.03 -18.44
C LEU A 58 -11.39 -29.35 -17.18
N ALA A 59 -12.61 -29.85 -17.36
CA ALA A 59 -13.52 -30.20 -16.27
C ALA A 59 -13.80 -29.04 -15.29
N ARG A 60 -13.78 -27.79 -15.77
CA ARG A 60 -14.16 -26.62 -14.98
C ARG A 60 -15.62 -26.71 -14.55
N GLN A 61 -15.93 -26.27 -13.34
CA GLN A 61 -17.29 -25.97 -12.93
C GLN A 61 -17.93 -24.89 -13.84
N GLY A 62 -19.26 -24.92 -13.97
CA GLY A 62 -19.99 -24.08 -14.93
C GLY A 62 -19.91 -22.57 -14.65
N ALA A 63 -19.80 -22.15 -13.40
CA ALA A 63 -19.69 -20.76 -12.99
C ALA A 63 -18.23 -20.34 -12.79
N ILE A 64 -17.88 -19.12 -13.25
CA ILE A 64 -16.68 -18.42 -12.77
C ILE A 64 -17.01 -17.93 -11.36
N GLY A 65 -16.19 -18.30 -10.38
CA GLY A 65 -16.45 -17.91 -9.00
C GLY A 65 -15.82 -16.56 -8.63
N PRO A 66 -15.70 -16.25 -7.32
CA PRO A 66 -15.20 -14.96 -6.86
C PRO A 66 -13.86 -14.60 -7.49
N ASP A 67 -13.66 -13.32 -7.79
CA ASP A 67 -12.40 -12.80 -8.36
C ASP A 67 -12.01 -13.34 -9.74
N ASP A 68 -12.93 -13.91 -10.50
CA ASP A 68 -12.67 -14.52 -11.82
C ASP A 68 -11.89 -15.85 -11.76
N HIS A 69 -11.95 -16.54 -10.61
CA HIS A 69 -11.35 -17.87 -10.46
C HIS A 69 -12.15 -18.94 -11.23
N GLU A 70 -11.42 -19.78 -11.95
CA GLU A 70 -11.94 -20.97 -12.61
C GLU A 70 -11.83 -22.15 -11.62
N PHE A 71 -12.96 -22.76 -11.28
CA PHE A 71 -13.05 -23.77 -10.22
C PHE A 71 -13.03 -25.21 -10.73
N PHE A 72 -12.38 -26.07 -9.95
CA PHE A 72 -12.31 -27.52 -10.14
C PHE A 72 -12.63 -28.21 -8.82
N ASP A 73 -13.24 -29.39 -8.90
CA ASP A 73 -13.46 -30.23 -7.72
C ASP A 73 -12.13 -30.82 -7.22
N LEU A 74 -12.03 -31.07 -5.93
CA LEU A 74 -10.94 -31.79 -5.31
C LEU A 74 -11.30 -33.27 -5.15
N SER A 75 -10.34 -34.14 -5.48
CA SER A 75 -10.45 -35.58 -5.27
C SER A 75 -10.70 -35.90 -3.79
N SER A 76 -11.42 -36.99 -3.55
CA SER A 76 -11.53 -37.63 -2.23
C SER A 76 -10.30 -38.47 -1.88
N GLU A 77 -9.41 -38.71 -2.84
CA GLU A 77 -8.15 -39.42 -2.63
C GLU A 77 -7.06 -38.44 -2.16
N GLY A 78 -6.82 -38.44 -0.85
CA GLY A 78 -5.77 -37.63 -0.22
C GLY A 78 -6.31 -36.53 0.69
N SER A 79 -5.42 -35.98 1.51
CA SER A 79 -5.70 -34.86 2.40
C SER A 79 -4.49 -33.95 2.50
N LEU A 80 -4.71 -32.68 2.78
CA LEU A 80 -3.69 -31.76 3.25
C LEU A 80 -3.61 -31.85 4.78
N ASP A 81 -2.43 -32.18 5.31
CA ASP A 81 -2.18 -32.25 6.75
C ASP A 81 -1.48 -30.98 7.23
N PHE A 82 -1.96 -30.39 8.32
CA PHE A 82 -1.47 -29.11 8.83
C PHE A 82 -1.61 -28.98 10.34
N ASN A 83 -0.77 -28.13 10.92
CA ASN A 83 -0.83 -27.75 12.32
C ASN A 83 -1.62 -26.47 12.51
N VAL A 84 -2.48 -26.42 13.52
CA VAL A 84 -3.20 -25.23 13.97
C VAL A 84 -2.71 -24.83 15.37
N ALA A 85 -2.34 -23.58 15.57
CA ALA A 85 -2.01 -22.99 16.86
C ALA A 85 -2.73 -21.66 17.02
N SER A 86 -3.34 -21.41 18.19
CA SER A 86 -4.09 -20.17 18.46
C SER A 86 -5.17 -19.86 17.40
N GLY A 87 -5.94 -20.87 16.97
CA GLY A 87 -6.99 -20.71 15.94
C GLY A 87 -6.48 -20.47 14.52
N ASN A 88 -5.16 -20.58 14.32
CA ASN A 88 -4.45 -20.16 13.13
C ASN A 88 -3.59 -21.32 12.58
N LEU A 89 -3.59 -21.57 11.27
CA LEU A 89 -2.65 -22.45 10.57
C LEU A 89 -1.23 -21.97 10.83
N ARG A 90 -0.41 -22.90 11.29
CA ARG A 90 0.99 -22.68 11.63
C ARG A 90 1.92 -23.16 10.51
N ASP A 91 1.74 -24.41 10.09
CA ASP A 91 2.59 -25.08 9.11
C ASP A 91 1.86 -26.26 8.47
N PHE A 92 2.23 -26.58 7.23
CA PHE A 92 1.81 -27.81 6.57
C PHE A 92 2.80 -28.93 6.90
N VAL A 93 2.29 -30.11 7.24
CA VAL A 93 3.11 -31.24 7.70
C VAL A 93 3.10 -32.45 6.76
N GLY A 94 2.20 -32.47 5.77
CA GLY A 94 2.21 -33.53 4.77
C GLY A 94 0.93 -33.63 3.94
N GLY A 95 0.84 -34.72 3.18
CA GLY A 95 -0.31 -35.05 2.35
C GLY A 95 -0.33 -34.36 0.98
N SER A 96 -1.46 -34.41 0.30
CA SER A 96 -1.68 -33.76 -1.00
C SER A 96 -3.16 -33.59 -1.31
N LEU A 97 -3.50 -32.53 -2.04
CA LEU A 97 -4.80 -32.34 -2.67
C LEU A 97 -4.66 -32.53 -4.18
N GLN A 98 -5.61 -33.21 -4.82
CA GLN A 98 -5.62 -33.37 -6.27
C GLN A 98 -6.84 -32.67 -6.87
N ALA A 99 -6.62 -31.80 -7.86
CA ALA A 99 -7.69 -31.24 -8.67
C ALA A 99 -8.27 -32.30 -9.62
N LEU A 100 -9.58 -32.25 -9.87
CA LEU A 100 -10.28 -33.04 -10.87
C LEU A 100 -10.54 -32.17 -12.10
N GLY A 101 -9.49 -31.90 -12.86
CA GLY A 101 -9.48 -30.91 -13.94
C GLY A 101 -8.18 -30.13 -13.98
N GLY A 102 -8.17 -28.99 -14.67
CA GLY A 102 -7.02 -28.09 -14.72
C GLY A 102 -6.74 -27.59 -16.12
N TYR A 103 -5.46 -27.53 -16.50
CA TYR A 103 -5.03 -26.82 -17.71
C TYR A 103 -4.02 -27.62 -18.52
N VAL A 104 -4.07 -27.42 -19.83
CA VAL A 104 -2.94 -27.67 -20.71
C VAL A 104 -2.38 -26.32 -21.12
N ILE A 105 -1.10 -26.12 -20.86
CA ILE A 105 -0.38 -24.89 -21.18
C ILE A 105 0.56 -25.20 -22.34
N GLU A 106 0.45 -24.44 -23.42
CA GLU A 106 1.33 -24.56 -24.58
C GLU A 106 2.41 -23.48 -24.53
N SER A 107 3.64 -23.87 -24.87
CA SER A 107 4.76 -22.95 -25.06
C SER A 107 5.49 -23.30 -26.35
N ARG A 108 5.81 -22.31 -27.16
CA ARG A 108 6.60 -22.53 -28.38
C ARG A 108 8.01 -23.04 -28.07
N VAL A 109 8.54 -22.71 -26.90
CA VAL A 109 9.91 -23.06 -26.47
C VAL A 109 9.89 -24.33 -25.61
N ALA A 110 9.01 -24.40 -24.62
CA ALA A 110 8.96 -25.50 -23.65
C ALA A 110 8.12 -26.71 -24.10
N GLY A 111 7.39 -26.58 -25.21
CA GLY A 111 6.35 -27.52 -25.62
C GLY A 111 5.15 -27.49 -24.66
N ARG A 112 4.45 -28.62 -24.57
CA ARG A 112 3.28 -28.79 -23.72
C ARG A 112 3.67 -28.96 -22.25
N ILE A 113 2.96 -28.27 -21.37
CA ILE A 113 2.99 -28.41 -19.91
C ILE A 113 1.59 -28.83 -19.46
N ASP A 114 1.49 -30.02 -18.90
CA ASP A 114 0.22 -30.63 -18.55
C ASP A 114 -0.06 -30.50 -17.05
N LEU A 115 -0.97 -29.59 -16.73
CA LEU A 115 -1.53 -29.40 -15.40
C LEU A 115 -2.96 -29.98 -15.32
N SER A 116 -3.29 -30.99 -16.14
CA SER A 116 -4.51 -31.77 -15.90
C SER A 116 -4.34 -32.62 -14.65
N ASN A 117 -5.34 -32.57 -13.78
CA ASN A 117 -5.39 -33.24 -12.48
C ASN A 117 -4.16 -32.96 -11.60
N PHE A 118 -3.68 -31.71 -11.62
CA PHE A 118 -2.52 -31.29 -10.86
C PHE A 118 -2.69 -31.54 -9.36
N ARG A 119 -1.58 -31.79 -8.67
CA ARG A 119 -1.55 -31.99 -7.22
C ARG A 119 -0.94 -30.79 -6.52
N ILE A 120 -1.51 -30.42 -5.39
CA ILE A 120 -0.98 -29.44 -4.45
C ILE A 120 -0.35 -30.22 -3.29
N VAL A 121 0.96 -30.07 -3.10
CA VAL A 121 1.75 -30.88 -2.15
C VAL A 121 2.55 -29.96 -1.22
N PRO A 122 2.48 -30.10 0.12
CA PRO A 122 3.31 -29.31 1.01
C PRO A 122 4.81 -29.47 0.82
N ARG A 123 5.51 -28.35 0.78
CA ARG A 123 6.97 -28.32 0.92
C ARG A 123 7.32 -28.34 2.42
N VAL A 124 7.35 -29.53 3.01
CA VAL A 124 7.60 -29.73 4.44
C VAL A 124 8.97 -29.16 4.83
N GLY A 125 9.00 -28.36 5.90
CA GLY A 125 10.22 -27.72 6.40
C GLY A 125 10.57 -26.39 5.74
N ALA A 126 9.74 -25.87 4.83
CA ALA A 126 9.90 -24.52 4.31
C ALA A 126 9.77 -23.45 5.41
N ALA A 127 10.50 -22.35 5.29
CA ALA A 127 10.49 -21.26 6.27
C ALA A 127 9.14 -20.54 6.38
N SER A 128 8.35 -20.58 5.30
CA SER A 128 6.97 -20.12 5.24
C SER A 128 6.09 -21.19 4.60
N PRO A 129 4.79 -21.26 4.93
CA PRO A 129 3.86 -22.20 4.30
C PRO A 129 3.94 -22.12 2.76
N THR A 130 4.37 -23.21 2.14
CA THR A 130 4.64 -23.32 0.71
C THR A 130 4.07 -24.64 0.19
N LEU A 131 3.40 -24.62 -0.95
CA LEU A 131 2.82 -25.82 -1.57
C LEU A 131 3.31 -25.94 -3.02
N ASP A 132 3.87 -27.07 -3.40
CA ASP A 132 4.27 -27.37 -4.77
C ASP A 132 3.06 -27.74 -5.63
N VAL A 133 3.03 -27.26 -6.87
CA VAL A 133 2.03 -27.63 -7.88
C VAL A 133 2.65 -28.61 -8.85
N VAL A 134 2.27 -29.88 -8.70
CA VAL A 134 2.83 -31.02 -9.43
C VAL A 134 1.95 -31.36 -10.62
N GLY A 135 2.52 -31.27 -11.82
CA GLY A 135 1.84 -31.60 -13.08
C GLY A 135 1.63 -33.10 -13.30
N ALA A 136 0.96 -33.44 -14.41
CA ALA A 136 0.70 -34.84 -14.79
C ALA A 136 1.99 -35.63 -15.10
N ASP A 137 3.07 -34.92 -15.44
CA ASP A 137 4.42 -35.47 -15.64
C ASP A 137 5.20 -35.69 -14.33
N GLY A 138 4.58 -35.39 -13.17
CA GLY A 138 5.20 -35.51 -11.86
C GLY A 138 6.19 -34.39 -11.52
N GLN A 139 6.34 -33.39 -12.38
CA GLN A 139 7.26 -32.27 -12.19
C GLN A 139 6.58 -31.09 -11.50
N THR A 140 7.36 -30.34 -10.73
CA THR A 140 6.91 -29.11 -10.07
C THR A 140 7.28 -27.92 -10.95
N TRP A 141 6.35 -27.50 -11.81
CA TRP A 141 6.57 -26.33 -12.67
C TRP A 141 6.23 -25.01 -11.96
N PHE A 142 5.34 -25.08 -10.97
CA PHE A 142 4.91 -23.93 -10.17
C PHE A 142 4.86 -24.28 -8.69
N TYR A 143 4.87 -23.27 -7.84
CA TYR A 143 4.63 -23.41 -6.40
C TYR A 143 3.75 -22.28 -5.89
N LEU A 144 3.15 -22.47 -4.71
CA LEU A 144 2.25 -21.56 -4.04
C LEU A 144 2.91 -21.04 -2.77
N ASP A 145 2.90 -19.73 -2.57
CA ASP A 145 3.33 -19.09 -1.32
C ASP A 145 2.32 -17.99 -0.88
N ARG A 146 2.69 -17.23 0.16
CA ARG A 146 1.87 -16.15 0.75
C ARG A 146 0.45 -16.61 1.11
N VAL A 147 0.36 -17.81 1.68
CA VAL A 147 -0.90 -18.45 2.02
C VAL A 147 -1.70 -17.62 3.02
N MET A 148 -2.78 -17.00 2.55
CA MET A 148 -3.80 -16.41 3.40
C MET A 148 -4.89 -17.45 3.65
N TYR A 149 -5.15 -17.77 4.91
CA TYR A 149 -6.08 -18.84 5.25
C TYR A 149 -7.07 -18.43 6.35
N GLN A 150 -8.14 -19.21 6.46
CA GLN A 150 -9.15 -19.11 7.49
C GLN A 150 -9.82 -20.47 7.71
N LEU A 151 -10.20 -20.77 8.95
CA LEU A 151 -11.16 -21.82 9.23
C LEU A 151 -12.57 -21.22 9.22
N ILE A 152 -13.46 -21.77 8.38
CA ILE A 152 -14.82 -21.25 8.17
C ILE A 152 -15.87 -22.29 8.54
N ASP A 153 -17.13 -21.87 8.60
CA ASP A 153 -18.30 -22.70 8.94
C ASP A 153 -18.09 -23.52 10.22
N ASN A 154 -17.79 -22.83 11.33
CA ASN A 154 -17.49 -23.48 12.61
C ASN A 154 -16.32 -24.48 12.48
N ASN A 155 -15.30 -24.10 11.70
CA ASN A 155 -14.09 -24.88 11.42
C ASN A 155 -14.33 -26.21 10.67
N GLN A 156 -15.47 -26.34 10.00
CA GLN A 156 -15.75 -27.50 9.15
C GLN A 156 -15.03 -27.41 7.80
N ARG A 157 -14.56 -26.23 7.41
CA ARG A 157 -13.80 -26.03 6.16
C ARG A 157 -12.53 -25.20 6.39
N LEU A 158 -11.44 -25.63 5.74
CA LEU A 158 -10.23 -24.86 5.56
C LEU A 158 -10.36 -24.04 4.26
N ALA A 159 -10.34 -22.73 4.38
CA ALA A 159 -10.29 -21.82 3.25
C ALA A 159 -8.88 -21.24 3.13
N LEU A 160 -8.11 -21.65 2.13
CA LEU A 160 -6.93 -20.93 1.66
C LEU A 160 -7.45 -19.88 0.69
N ARG A 161 -7.63 -18.65 1.17
CA ARG A 161 -8.35 -17.57 0.48
C ARG A 161 -7.60 -17.03 -0.74
N THR A 162 -6.27 -17.02 -0.70
CA THR A 162 -5.40 -16.58 -1.78
C THR A 162 -3.97 -17.08 -1.54
N MET A 163 -3.29 -17.38 -2.63
CA MET A 163 -1.92 -17.87 -2.71
C MET A 163 -1.35 -17.45 -4.06
N ASP A 164 -0.16 -16.86 -4.07
CA ASP A 164 0.51 -16.55 -5.34
C ASP A 164 1.02 -17.86 -5.96
N LEU A 165 0.55 -18.20 -7.16
CA LEU A 165 1.16 -19.23 -7.99
C LEU A 165 2.39 -18.64 -8.67
N ARG A 166 3.57 -19.13 -8.27
CA ARG A 166 4.88 -18.66 -8.73
C ARG A 166 5.54 -19.62 -9.70
N ILE A 167 6.25 -19.06 -10.65
CA ILE A 167 7.06 -19.79 -11.65
C ILE A 167 8.33 -20.32 -10.96
N THR A 168 8.58 -21.62 -11.04
CA THR A 168 9.86 -22.18 -10.53
C THR A 168 11.05 -21.75 -11.40
N PRO A 169 12.28 -21.71 -10.85
CA PRO A 169 13.49 -21.49 -11.65
C PRO A 169 13.62 -22.48 -12.82
N GLU A 170 13.23 -23.74 -12.63
CA GLU A 170 13.25 -24.78 -13.64
C GLU A 170 12.28 -24.47 -14.78
N MET A 171 11.04 -24.07 -14.45
CA MET A 171 10.04 -23.65 -15.43
C MET A 171 10.48 -22.38 -16.18
N ALA A 172 10.97 -21.37 -15.47
CA ALA A 172 11.47 -20.12 -16.04
C ALA A 172 12.58 -20.39 -17.07
N LYS A 173 13.54 -21.26 -16.74
CA LYS A 173 14.57 -21.72 -17.68
C LYS A 173 13.97 -22.49 -18.86
N ARG A 174 13.00 -23.38 -18.61
CA ARG A 174 12.37 -24.22 -19.64
C ARG A 174 11.64 -23.38 -20.70
N ILE A 175 10.99 -22.29 -20.31
CA ILE A 175 10.26 -21.40 -21.24
C ILE A 175 11.16 -20.34 -21.90
N GLY A 176 12.46 -20.32 -21.59
CA GLY A 176 13.40 -19.35 -22.15
C GLY A 176 13.36 -17.96 -21.49
N HIS A 177 12.77 -17.85 -20.30
CA HIS A 177 12.65 -16.61 -19.53
C HIS A 177 13.18 -16.79 -18.09
N PRO A 178 14.49 -17.04 -17.88
CA PRO A 178 15.04 -17.21 -16.54
C PRO A 178 14.82 -15.98 -15.63
N GLU A 179 14.61 -14.80 -16.21
CA GLU A 179 14.32 -13.55 -15.50
C GLU A 179 12.97 -13.52 -14.76
N VAL A 180 12.04 -14.43 -15.08
CA VAL A 180 10.71 -14.50 -14.44
C VAL A 180 10.60 -15.57 -13.35
N ALA A 181 11.73 -16.17 -12.96
CA ALA A 181 11.77 -17.06 -11.81
C ALA A 181 11.17 -16.36 -10.58
N ASP A 182 10.36 -17.11 -9.83
CA ASP A 182 9.64 -16.66 -8.64
C ASP A 182 8.59 -15.56 -8.87
N TRP A 183 8.26 -15.19 -10.12
CA TRP A 183 7.16 -14.26 -10.38
C TRP A 183 5.82 -14.93 -10.14
N ALA A 184 4.90 -14.19 -9.50
CA ALA A 184 3.50 -14.59 -9.41
C ALA A 184 2.83 -14.46 -10.78
N ILE A 185 2.25 -15.56 -11.28
CA ILE A 185 1.58 -15.65 -12.58
C ILE A 185 0.07 -15.97 -12.45
N ALA A 186 -0.37 -16.45 -11.30
CA ALA A 186 -1.77 -16.64 -10.98
C ALA A 186 -2.03 -16.43 -9.49
N ASP A 187 -3.30 -16.27 -9.14
CA ASP A 187 -3.81 -16.41 -7.78
C ASP A 187 -4.54 -17.75 -7.66
N VAL A 188 -4.37 -18.43 -6.53
CA VAL A 188 -5.01 -19.72 -6.26
C VAL A 188 -5.68 -19.69 -4.91
N LEU A 189 -6.91 -20.21 -4.87
CA LEU A 189 -7.64 -20.40 -3.64
C LEU A 189 -8.12 -21.85 -3.52
N VAL A 190 -8.27 -22.32 -2.29
CA VAL A 190 -8.73 -23.67 -1.98
C VAL A 190 -9.77 -23.58 -0.88
N THR A 191 -10.90 -24.26 -1.05
CA THR A 191 -11.83 -24.52 0.05
C THR A 191 -11.95 -26.02 0.22
N ALA A 192 -11.44 -26.55 1.34
CA ALA A 192 -11.42 -27.97 1.62
C ALA A 192 -12.17 -28.34 2.90
N ASN A 193 -12.82 -29.50 2.93
CA ASN A 193 -13.56 -29.97 4.11
C ASN A 193 -12.58 -30.54 5.15
N VAL A 194 -12.69 -30.09 6.40
CA VAL A 194 -11.86 -30.57 7.50
C VAL A 194 -12.32 -31.98 7.91
N LEU A 195 -11.40 -32.94 7.89
CA LEU A 195 -11.63 -34.33 8.28
C LEU A 195 -11.38 -34.58 9.77
N ARG A 196 -10.41 -33.86 10.36
CA ARG A 196 -10.03 -34.00 11.77
C ARG A 196 -9.82 -32.62 12.39
N GLN A 197 -10.45 -32.41 13.54
CA GLN A 197 -10.36 -31.20 14.34
C GLN A 197 -9.60 -31.48 15.66
N GLY A 198 -8.85 -30.49 16.15
CA GLY A 198 -8.29 -30.47 17.50
C GLY A 198 -9.14 -29.64 18.48
N ALA A 199 -8.80 -29.67 19.77
CA ALA A 199 -9.53 -28.96 20.83
C ALA A 199 -9.41 -27.43 20.72
N MET A 200 -10.50 -26.70 20.52
CA MET A 200 -10.44 -25.29 20.16
C MET A 200 -10.10 -24.34 21.32
N PRO A 201 -9.24 -23.32 21.12
CA PRO A 201 -9.24 -22.15 21.98
C PRO A 201 -10.49 -21.29 21.70
N GLU A 202 -11.13 -20.78 22.76
CA GLU A 202 -12.22 -19.81 22.64
C GLU A 202 -11.75 -18.56 21.87
N PRO A 203 -12.57 -17.99 20.96
CA PRO A 203 -12.27 -16.72 20.32
C PRO A 203 -12.02 -15.65 21.37
N ARG A 204 -10.83 -15.07 21.39
CA ARG A 204 -10.56 -13.94 22.28
C ARG A 204 -11.05 -12.67 21.60
N LEU A 205 -12.08 -12.05 22.17
CA LEU A 205 -12.42 -10.67 21.83
C LEU A 205 -11.19 -9.80 22.14
N SER A 206 -10.81 -8.93 21.21
CA SER A 206 -9.76 -7.96 21.50
C SER A 206 -10.24 -7.02 22.60
N THR A 207 -9.34 -6.74 23.54
CA THR A 207 -9.52 -5.80 24.65
C THR A 207 -8.60 -4.59 24.54
N ARG A 208 -7.94 -4.41 23.40
CA ARG A 208 -6.86 -3.43 23.18
C ARG A 208 -7.15 -2.49 22.02
N TRP A 209 -8.38 -2.03 21.90
CA TRP A 209 -8.73 -1.06 20.86
C TRP A 209 -8.10 0.30 21.15
N HIS A 210 -7.81 1.04 20.09
CA HIS A 210 -7.29 2.39 20.18
C HIS A 210 -8.18 3.25 21.10
N GLY A 211 -7.55 4.03 21.99
CA GLY A 211 -8.22 4.90 22.95
C GLY A 211 -8.74 4.21 24.21
N LEU A 212 -8.76 2.87 24.27
CA LEU A 212 -9.12 2.17 25.51
C LEU A 212 -8.01 2.31 26.57
N PRO A 213 -8.35 2.43 27.86
CA PRO A 213 -7.37 2.51 28.93
C PRO A 213 -6.57 1.20 29.04
N VAL A 214 -5.28 1.32 29.34
CA VAL A 214 -4.40 0.18 29.60
C VAL A 214 -4.65 -0.30 31.05
N PRO A 215 -5.08 -1.56 31.26
CA PRO A 215 -5.35 -2.06 32.60
C PRO A 215 -4.13 -1.95 33.52
N GLY A 216 -4.33 -1.38 34.70
CA GLY A 216 -3.28 -1.24 35.72
C GLY A 216 -2.25 -0.13 35.47
N VAL A 217 -2.41 0.68 34.40
CA VAL A 217 -1.51 1.81 34.10
C VAL A 217 -2.31 3.11 34.04
N PRO A 218 -2.38 3.88 35.14
CA PRO A 218 -3.18 5.11 35.21
C PRO A 218 -2.84 6.10 34.09
N GLY A 219 -3.86 6.56 33.37
CA GLY A 219 -3.73 7.57 32.31
C GLY A 219 -3.17 7.08 30.97
N ALA A 220 -2.74 5.81 30.87
CA ALA A 220 -2.29 5.25 29.60
C ALA A 220 -3.46 4.70 28.77
N THR A 221 -3.39 4.89 27.46
CA THR A 221 -4.32 4.33 26.47
C THR A 221 -3.57 3.51 25.43
N TYR A 222 -4.26 2.56 24.80
CA TYR A 222 -3.74 1.89 23.61
C TYR A 222 -3.82 2.80 22.39
N GLU A 223 -2.82 2.75 21.52
CA GLU A 223 -2.76 3.54 20.29
C GLU A 223 -2.34 2.65 19.11
N ALA A 224 -3.06 2.78 18.00
CA ALA A 224 -2.79 2.04 16.77
C ALA A 224 -1.64 2.73 16.02
N ASP A 225 -0.60 1.97 15.67
CA ASP A 225 0.53 2.45 14.88
C ASP A 225 1.03 1.32 13.99
N LEU A 226 0.96 1.51 12.67
CA LEU A 226 1.25 0.48 11.68
C LEU A 226 2.54 0.79 10.92
N PHE A 227 3.35 -0.23 10.67
CA PHE A 227 4.62 -0.06 9.98
C PHE A 227 4.61 -0.84 8.68
N MET A 228 4.98 -0.20 7.58
CA MET A 228 5.49 -0.92 6.42
C MET A 228 6.85 -1.50 6.82
N THR A 229 7.16 -2.75 6.51
CA THR A 229 8.44 -3.37 6.93
C THR A 229 9.28 -3.87 5.76
N THR A 230 8.63 -4.38 4.72
CA THR A 230 9.29 -4.75 3.47
C THR A 230 8.24 -4.84 2.37
N PHE A 231 8.65 -4.60 1.13
CA PHE A 231 7.82 -4.86 -0.03
C PHE A 231 8.72 -5.02 -1.27
N ASN A 232 8.17 -5.61 -2.32
CA ASN A 232 8.77 -5.61 -3.64
C ASN A 232 7.73 -5.20 -4.69
N MET A 233 8.21 -4.88 -5.89
CA MET A 233 7.41 -4.55 -7.06
C MET A 233 7.64 -5.59 -8.15
N GLN A 234 6.55 -6.03 -8.80
CA GLN A 234 6.60 -6.96 -9.94
C GLN A 234 5.92 -6.33 -11.16
N TYR A 235 6.42 -6.64 -12.35
CA TYR A 235 5.67 -6.47 -13.59
C TYR A 235 4.51 -7.48 -13.64
N THR A 236 3.33 -7.00 -13.99
CA THR A 236 2.11 -7.81 -13.94
C THR A 236 1.49 -8.00 -15.31
N ARG A 237 1.52 -7.01 -16.20
CA ARG A 237 0.99 -7.11 -17.59
C ARG A 237 1.31 -5.85 -18.38
N CYS A 238 1.11 -5.93 -19.70
CA CYS A 238 1.08 -4.75 -20.54
C CYS A 238 0.02 -4.82 -21.63
N ASN A 239 -0.47 -3.64 -22.03
CA ASN A 239 -1.23 -3.44 -23.25
C ASN A 239 -0.43 -2.60 -24.26
N GLY A 240 -0.17 -3.15 -25.45
CA GLY A 240 0.47 -2.44 -26.55
C GLY A 240 1.95 -2.09 -26.33
N CYS A 241 2.65 -2.82 -25.45
CA CYS A 241 4.07 -2.58 -25.18
C CYS A 241 4.96 -2.83 -26.39
N THR A 242 5.80 -1.85 -26.73
CA THR A 242 6.78 -1.95 -27.82
C THR A 242 8.23 -1.89 -27.34
N GLY A 243 8.46 -1.65 -26.05
CA GLY A 243 9.80 -1.57 -25.46
C GLY A 243 10.21 -0.16 -25.08
N ALA A 244 11.52 0.07 -25.01
CA ALA A 244 12.09 1.30 -24.48
C ALA A 244 11.60 2.55 -25.24
N GLY A 245 11.01 3.50 -24.52
CA GLY A 245 10.43 4.72 -25.10
C GLY A 245 9.11 4.51 -25.85
N GLY A 246 8.53 3.30 -25.78
CA GLY A 246 7.24 2.97 -26.39
C GLY A 246 6.05 3.71 -25.76
N ASN A 247 4.86 3.46 -26.27
CA ASN A 247 3.63 4.07 -25.75
C ASN A 247 2.66 3.07 -25.11
N GLY A 248 3.08 1.81 -24.94
CA GLY A 248 2.31 0.80 -24.25
C GLY A 248 2.11 1.13 -22.77
N ILE A 249 1.06 0.55 -22.19
CA ILE A 249 0.67 0.76 -20.80
C ILE A 249 1.06 -0.48 -20.00
N THR A 250 2.03 -0.31 -19.11
CA THR A 250 2.47 -1.35 -18.18
C THR A 250 1.70 -1.29 -16.88
N VAL A 251 1.54 -2.44 -16.22
CA VAL A 251 1.03 -2.55 -14.85
C VAL A 251 2.12 -3.10 -13.96
N PHE A 252 2.26 -2.47 -12.78
CA PHE A 252 3.11 -2.98 -11.73
C PHE A 252 2.33 -3.14 -10.43
N THR A 253 2.56 -4.28 -9.78
CA THR A 253 1.85 -4.65 -8.54
C THR A 253 2.87 -5.01 -7.46
N PRO A 254 2.68 -4.55 -6.22
CA PRO A 254 3.57 -4.89 -5.13
C PRO A 254 3.18 -6.20 -4.43
N SER A 255 4.14 -6.80 -3.75
CA SER A 255 3.86 -7.57 -2.55
C SER A 255 4.39 -6.81 -1.33
N SER A 256 3.50 -6.48 -0.40
CA SER A 256 3.79 -5.58 0.72
C SER A 256 3.56 -6.28 2.06
N THR A 257 4.50 -6.06 2.99
CA THR A 257 4.48 -6.61 4.34
C THR A 257 4.43 -5.49 5.36
N LEU A 258 3.44 -5.56 6.24
CA LEU A 258 3.26 -4.65 7.35
C LEU A 258 3.47 -5.34 8.68
N ARG A 259 3.60 -4.54 9.74
CA ARG A 259 3.67 -5.00 11.11
C ARG A 259 3.01 -4.00 12.04
N ASN A 260 2.18 -4.48 12.96
CA ASN A 260 1.67 -3.66 14.05
C ASN A 260 2.82 -3.30 15.00
N ASN A 261 2.73 -2.16 15.66
CA ASN A 261 3.62 -1.73 16.72
C ASN A 261 3.94 -2.87 17.72
N VAL A 262 5.19 -2.92 18.16
CA VAL A 262 5.72 -3.93 19.09
C VAL A 262 5.74 -3.45 20.55
N ASN A 263 5.44 -2.18 20.80
CA ASN A 263 5.55 -1.58 22.13
C ASN A 263 4.45 -2.09 23.08
N ASN A 264 4.88 -2.48 24.28
CA ASN A 264 4.01 -2.86 25.39
C ASN A 264 4.59 -2.35 26.72
N GLY A 265 4.57 -1.03 26.90
CA GLY A 265 5.14 -0.33 28.06
C GLY A 265 6.61 0.06 27.91
N THR A 266 7.30 -0.48 26.91
CA THR A 266 8.69 -0.14 26.54
C THR A 266 8.75 0.20 25.06
N PHE A 267 9.52 1.23 24.71
CA PHE A 267 9.78 1.59 23.32
C PHE A 267 10.77 0.60 22.69
N SER A 268 10.43 0.09 21.52
CA SER A 268 11.24 -0.83 20.73
C SER A 268 11.02 -0.55 19.25
N ALA A 269 12.11 -0.62 18.47
CA ALA A 269 12.03 -0.39 17.05
C ALA A 269 11.30 -1.56 16.36
N VAL A 270 10.28 -1.23 15.57
CA VAL A 270 9.63 -2.16 14.63
C VAL A 270 10.52 -2.34 13.40
N VAL A 271 11.13 -1.25 12.93
CA VAL A 271 12.11 -1.22 11.82
C VAL A 271 13.44 -0.68 12.38
N PRO A 272 14.35 -1.56 12.84
CA PRO A 272 15.61 -1.11 13.43
C PRO A 272 16.47 -0.28 12.48
N GLY A 273 16.99 0.85 12.96
CA GLY A 273 17.89 1.73 12.19
C GLY A 273 17.19 2.76 11.31
N ASP A 274 15.87 2.67 11.13
CA ASP A 274 15.10 3.72 10.44
C ASP A 274 14.65 4.81 11.42
N PRO A 275 14.81 6.11 11.11
CA PRO A 275 14.35 7.21 11.97
C PRO A 275 12.85 7.20 12.30
N LEU A 276 12.02 6.63 11.42
CA LEU A 276 10.58 6.47 11.62
C LEU A 276 10.23 5.08 12.15
N GLY A 277 11.23 4.22 12.42
CA GLY A 277 11.04 2.81 12.73
C GLY A 277 10.64 2.49 14.18
N THR A 278 10.51 3.50 15.04
CA THR A 278 10.07 3.35 16.44
C THR A 278 8.80 4.16 16.67
N SER A 279 7.74 3.48 17.08
CA SER A 279 6.45 4.07 17.43
C SER A 279 6.55 5.03 18.62
N THR A 280 5.80 6.14 18.55
CA THR A 280 5.57 7.03 19.70
C THR A 280 4.49 6.49 20.66
N ALA A 281 3.61 5.61 20.18
CA ALA A 281 2.67 4.86 21.03
C ALA A 281 3.43 3.90 21.95
N ARG A 282 3.21 4.05 23.27
CA ARG A 282 3.86 3.21 24.28
C ARG A 282 3.19 1.84 24.46
N TYR A 283 1.91 1.76 24.14
CA TYR A 283 1.11 0.53 24.20
C TYR A 283 0.34 0.39 22.88
N ALA A 284 0.68 -0.63 22.11
CA ALA A 284 0.04 -0.84 20.81
C ALA A 284 -1.43 -1.28 20.96
N ALA A 285 -2.30 -0.68 20.16
CA ALA A 285 -3.65 -1.17 19.95
C ALA A 285 -3.69 -2.32 18.94
N ASP A 286 -4.72 -3.15 19.06
CA ASP A 286 -5.11 -4.09 18.01
C ASP A 286 -5.84 -3.34 16.89
N ILE A 287 -5.67 -3.79 15.64
CA ILE A 287 -6.23 -3.13 14.45
C ILE A 287 -7.33 -4.01 13.81
N PRO A 288 -8.57 -3.51 13.64
CA PRO A 288 -9.64 -4.25 12.95
C PRO A 288 -9.32 -4.55 11.48
N TRP A 289 -9.72 -5.73 11.02
CA TRP A 289 -9.37 -6.27 9.70
C TRP A 289 -10.51 -7.06 9.05
N HIS A 290 -11.73 -6.56 9.16
CA HIS A 290 -12.93 -7.28 8.72
C HIS A 290 -13.12 -7.14 7.20
N THR A 291 -13.44 -8.25 6.53
CA THR A 291 -13.79 -8.21 5.10
C THR A 291 -15.03 -7.35 4.84
N LYS A 292 -15.03 -6.59 3.74
CA LYS A 292 -16.23 -5.87 3.26
C LYS A 292 -17.47 -6.76 3.25
N PHE A 293 -18.62 -6.19 3.61
CA PHE A 293 -19.95 -6.84 3.63
C PHE A 293 -20.06 -8.07 4.52
N THR A 294 -19.27 -8.15 5.60
CA THR A 294 -19.34 -9.29 6.55
C THR A 294 -20.03 -9.01 7.87
N GLY A 295 -20.41 -7.75 8.14
CA GLY A 295 -21.19 -7.38 9.30
C GLY A 295 -20.71 -6.10 9.96
N ASN A 296 -21.16 -5.92 11.20
CA ASN A 296 -20.78 -4.78 12.03
C ASN A 296 -20.02 -5.29 13.25
N PHE A 297 -18.79 -4.84 13.42
CA PHE A 297 -17.88 -5.35 14.43
C PHE A 297 -17.30 -4.21 15.28
N PRO A 298 -16.93 -4.49 16.55
CA PRO A 298 -16.16 -3.56 17.35
C PRO A 298 -14.81 -3.21 16.69
N PRO A 299 -14.26 -2.01 16.97
CA PRO A 299 -14.80 -0.97 17.84
C PRO A 299 -15.74 0.02 17.12
N TYR A 300 -15.85 -0.05 15.78
CA TYR A 300 -16.53 0.99 14.99
C TYR A 300 -17.97 0.65 14.58
N ASN A 301 -18.45 -0.56 14.89
CA ASN A 301 -19.76 -1.07 14.50
C ASN A 301 -19.97 -1.10 12.97
N ASN A 302 -18.93 -1.50 12.25
CA ASN A 302 -18.90 -1.66 10.78
C ASN A 302 -17.93 -2.82 10.41
N ASP A 303 -17.64 -2.99 9.12
CA ASP A 303 -16.68 -3.95 8.57
C ASP A 303 -15.33 -3.30 8.26
N GLN A 304 -14.81 -2.47 9.19
CA GLN A 304 -13.54 -1.77 9.00
C GLN A 304 -12.40 -2.74 8.66
N HIS A 305 -11.63 -2.34 7.65
CA HIS A 305 -10.37 -2.95 7.24
C HIS A 305 -9.36 -1.86 6.83
N PRO A 306 -8.07 -2.18 6.77
CA PRO A 306 -7.07 -1.31 6.19
C PRO A 306 -7.15 -1.22 4.66
N TYR A 307 -6.48 -0.20 4.13
CA TYR A 307 -6.31 0.03 2.71
C TYR A 307 -4.83 -0.05 2.34
N LEU A 308 -4.56 -0.27 1.05
CA LEU A 308 -3.21 -0.22 0.50
C LEU A 308 -3.21 0.54 -0.83
N ILE A 309 -2.26 1.46 -0.99
CA ILE A 309 -1.97 2.11 -2.27
C ILE A 309 -0.49 1.99 -2.62
N TRP A 310 -0.16 2.21 -3.89
CA TRP A 310 1.21 2.29 -4.36
C TRP A 310 1.37 3.30 -5.49
N ASN A 311 2.59 3.83 -5.60
CA ASN A 311 2.93 4.93 -6.50
C ASN A 311 4.32 4.72 -7.11
N LEU A 312 4.54 5.25 -8.32
CA LEU A 312 5.83 5.25 -8.99
C LEU A 312 6.26 6.69 -9.28
N TYR A 313 7.51 7.00 -8.96
CA TYR A 313 8.11 8.31 -9.13
C TYR A 313 9.37 8.24 -9.98
N ARG A 314 9.59 9.29 -10.77
CA ARG A 314 10.79 9.52 -11.57
C ARG A 314 11.53 10.73 -11.03
N PHE A 315 12.80 10.55 -10.73
CA PHE A 315 13.74 11.63 -10.46
C PHE A 315 14.42 11.93 -11.78
N ASN A 316 14.12 13.09 -12.34
CA ASN A 316 14.59 13.49 -13.66
C ASN A 316 16.09 13.81 -13.63
N ALA A 317 16.75 13.65 -14.79
CA ALA A 317 18.16 13.98 -14.95
C ALA A 317 18.47 15.46 -14.66
N ASP A 318 17.48 16.33 -14.83
CA ASP A 318 17.59 17.75 -14.52
C ASP A 318 17.46 18.06 -13.02
N GLY A 319 17.18 17.05 -12.18
CA GLY A 319 17.05 17.18 -10.73
C GLY A 319 15.62 17.38 -10.21
N SER A 320 14.62 17.50 -11.09
CA SER A 320 13.20 17.56 -10.72
C SER A 320 12.60 16.17 -10.42
N ILE A 321 11.36 16.12 -9.95
CA ILE A 321 10.63 14.89 -9.60
C ILE A 321 9.22 14.89 -10.21
N ASP A 322 8.78 13.76 -10.75
CA ASP A 322 7.40 13.53 -11.20
C ASP A 322 6.84 12.24 -10.57
N GLN A 323 5.56 12.23 -10.19
CA GLN A 323 4.82 10.99 -9.90
C GLN A 323 4.18 10.51 -11.20
N ILE A 324 4.68 9.40 -11.74
CA ILE A 324 4.34 8.90 -13.08
C ILE A 324 3.39 7.70 -13.05
N GLY A 325 3.05 7.19 -11.87
CA GLY A 325 2.13 6.08 -11.70
C GLY A 325 1.44 6.12 -10.35
N ARG A 326 0.15 5.76 -10.34
CA ARG A 326 -0.72 5.75 -9.15
C ARG A 326 -1.67 4.58 -9.23
N SER A 327 -1.77 3.78 -8.18
CA SER A 327 -2.85 2.79 -8.05
C SER A 327 -4.16 3.44 -7.59
N GLY A 328 -5.28 2.75 -7.75
CA GLY A 328 -6.45 2.92 -6.89
C GLY A 328 -6.15 2.45 -5.47
N VAL A 329 -7.16 1.95 -4.76
CA VAL A 329 -7.09 1.45 -3.38
C VAL A 329 -7.37 -0.03 -3.32
N LYS A 330 -6.44 -0.80 -2.75
CA LYS A 330 -6.70 -2.18 -2.35
C LYS A 330 -7.38 -2.22 -0.99
N HIS A 331 -8.55 -2.84 -0.91
CA HIS A 331 -9.24 -3.18 0.32
C HIS A 331 -8.68 -4.49 0.89
N ALA A 332 -8.18 -4.43 2.12
CA ALA A 332 -7.77 -5.60 2.87
C ALA A 332 -9.01 -6.41 3.30
N PHE A 333 -8.85 -7.71 3.58
CA PHE A 333 -9.99 -8.60 3.90
C PHE A 333 -9.75 -9.57 5.05
N LEU A 334 -8.51 -9.97 5.32
CA LEU A 334 -8.12 -10.70 6.53
C LEU A 334 -6.63 -10.49 6.85
N THR A 335 -6.22 -10.91 8.03
CA THR A 335 -4.81 -10.99 8.44
C THR A 335 -4.46 -12.40 8.92
N ILE A 336 -3.29 -12.90 8.54
CA ILE A 336 -2.74 -14.19 8.99
C ILE A 336 -1.99 -14.11 10.32
N ASN A 337 -1.74 -12.90 10.84
CA ASN A 337 -1.08 -12.67 12.14
C ASN A 337 0.21 -13.49 12.32
N THR A 338 1.20 -13.23 11.48
CA THR A 338 2.52 -13.89 11.55
C THR A 338 3.46 -13.17 12.51
N SER A 339 4.45 -13.89 13.06
CA SER A 339 5.55 -13.31 13.86
C SER A 339 5.09 -12.37 15.00
N CYS A 340 3.94 -12.70 15.60
CA CYS A 340 3.30 -11.93 16.66
C CYS A 340 4.05 -11.99 17.98
N ILE A 341 3.96 -10.91 18.76
CA ILE A 341 4.26 -10.95 20.20
C ILE A 341 3.04 -11.49 20.95
N ILE A 342 1.84 -10.97 20.62
CA ILE A 342 0.58 -11.49 21.13
C ILE A 342 -0.35 -11.69 19.93
N ASN A 343 -0.60 -12.96 19.60
CA ASN A 343 -1.55 -13.32 18.54
C ASN A 343 -3.00 -13.18 19.08
N PRO A 344 -3.90 -12.49 18.37
CA PRO A 344 -5.27 -12.25 18.83
C PRO A 344 -6.17 -13.49 18.70
N GLY A 345 -5.70 -14.56 18.05
CA GLY A 345 -6.46 -15.79 17.82
C GLY A 345 -7.59 -15.65 16.80
N ASN A 346 -7.55 -14.58 15.99
CA ASN A 346 -8.61 -14.20 15.06
C ASN A 346 -7.96 -13.58 13.80
N SER A 347 -8.38 -14.01 12.61
CA SER A 347 -7.89 -13.49 11.33
C SER A 347 -8.49 -12.14 10.92
N HIS A 348 -9.32 -11.52 11.76
CA HIS A 348 -9.98 -10.24 11.52
C HIS A 348 -9.48 -9.12 12.43
N VAL A 349 -8.39 -9.37 13.16
CA VAL A 349 -7.75 -8.40 14.03
C VAL A 349 -6.24 -8.59 13.88
N LEU A 350 -5.49 -7.52 13.62
CA LEU A 350 -4.03 -7.56 13.66
C LEU A 350 -3.55 -7.23 15.08
N GLY A 351 -2.95 -8.22 15.74
CA GLY A 351 -2.52 -8.10 17.14
C GLY A 351 -1.16 -7.42 17.35
N LEU A 352 -0.79 -7.25 18.63
CA LEU A 352 0.50 -6.68 19.04
C LEU A 352 1.70 -7.36 18.36
N GLY A 353 2.48 -6.56 17.62
CA GLY A 353 3.66 -7.02 16.90
C GLY A 353 3.39 -8.02 15.78
N CYS A 354 2.13 -8.31 15.44
CA CYS A 354 1.81 -9.20 14.33
C CYS A 354 2.16 -8.56 12.99
N ALA A 355 2.62 -9.38 12.06
CA ALA A 355 2.89 -9.00 10.68
C ALA A 355 1.91 -9.68 9.72
N ASP A 356 1.69 -9.03 8.59
CA ASP A 356 0.82 -9.52 7.53
C ASP A 356 1.38 -9.15 6.16
N VAL A 357 1.05 -9.95 5.14
CA VAL A 357 1.57 -9.78 3.78
C VAL A 357 0.43 -9.83 2.78
N TYR A 358 0.26 -8.75 2.02
CA TYR A 358 -0.57 -8.77 0.82
C TYR A 358 0.34 -8.99 -0.40
N SER A 359 0.02 -10.01 -1.19
CA SER A 359 0.86 -10.54 -2.25
C SER A 359 0.52 -9.95 -3.61
N VAL A 360 1.27 -10.30 -4.65
CA VAL A 360 1.04 -9.74 -6.00
C VAL A 360 -0.35 -10.15 -6.50
N GLY A 361 -0.73 -11.43 -6.34
CA GLY A 361 -1.99 -11.96 -6.81
C GLY A 361 -3.20 -11.27 -6.15
N ASN A 362 -3.20 -11.12 -4.83
CA ASN A 362 -4.33 -10.51 -4.14
C ASN A 362 -4.36 -8.97 -4.26
N ASN A 363 -3.21 -8.30 -4.38
CA ASN A 363 -3.16 -6.86 -4.66
C ASN A 363 -3.64 -6.53 -6.08
N ASP A 364 -3.51 -7.47 -7.02
CA ASP A 364 -3.96 -7.34 -8.41
C ASP A 364 -5.43 -7.76 -8.63
N SER A 365 -6.24 -7.86 -7.57
CA SER A 365 -7.58 -8.41 -7.65
C SER A 365 -8.69 -7.42 -8.00
N ASN A 366 -9.52 -7.74 -9.01
CA ASN A 366 -10.63 -6.91 -9.48
C ASN A 366 -11.65 -6.58 -8.38
N ASN A 367 -12.06 -7.53 -7.53
CA ASN A 367 -13.07 -7.26 -6.49
C ASN A 367 -12.50 -6.61 -5.22
N SER A 368 -11.20 -6.32 -5.21
CA SER A 368 -10.55 -5.70 -4.08
C SER A 368 -9.94 -4.33 -4.37
N LEU A 369 -9.85 -3.92 -5.63
CA LEU A 369 -9.35 -2.62 -6.02
C LEU A 369 -10.50 -1.63 -6.24
N GLY A 370 -10.47 -0.47 -5.61
CA GLY A 370 -11.50 0.56 -5.75
C GLY A 370 -10.91 1.96 -5.95
N PRO A 371 -11.74 2.94 -6.32
CA PRO A 371 -11.32 4.33 -6.46
C PRO A 371 -10.88 4.93 -5.12
N ARG A 372 -9.81 5.73 -5.13
CA ARG A 372 -9.37 6.53 -3.96
C ARG A 372 -10.43 7.51 -3.47
N SER A 373 -11.32 7.96 -4.35
CA SER A 373 -12.38 8.93 -4.04
C SER A 373 -13.45 8.40 -3.08
N GLU A 374 -13.51 7.10 -2.84
CA GLU A 374 -14.46 6.47 -1.92
C GLU A 374 -13.99 6.49 -0.46
N ILE A 375 -12.75 6.91 -0.21
CA ILE A 375 -12.13 6.93 1.12
C ILE A 375 -11.98 8.37 1.59
N ILE A 376 -12.28 8.61 2.87
CA ILE A 376 -11.85 9.80 3.61
C ILE A 376 -10.49 9.44 4.25
N PRO A 377 -9.36 9.78 3.62
CA PRO A 377 -8.04 9.25 3.97
C PRO A 377 -7.59 9.60 5.39
N ALA A 378 -7.76 10.84 5.86
CA ALA A 378 -7.33 11.26 7.20
C ALA A 378 -7.97 10.46 8.35
N THR A 379 -9.15 9.88 8.13
CA THR A 379 -9.86 9.07 9.12
C THR A 379 -9.96 7.60 8.73
N ASN A 380 -9.51 7.23 7.53
CA ASN A 380 -9.65 5.90 6.92
C ASN A 380 -11.08 5.36 6.95
N VAL A 381 -12.05 6.25 6.75
CA VAL A 381 -13.47 5.91 6.61
C VAL A 381 -13.79 5.66 5.15
N TRP A 382 -14.43 4.53 4.84
CA TRP A 382 -14.90 4.21 3.50
C TRP A 382 -16.39 4.52 3.35
N GLY A 383 -16.73 5.23 2.28
CA GLY A 383 -18.10 5.44 1.85
C GLY A 383 -18.64 4.19 1.16
N ARG A 384 -19.12 3.21 1.94
CA ARG A 384 -19.72 1.97 1.41
C ARG A 384 -20.86 2.26 0.43
N CYS A 385 -21.83 3.08 0.82
CA CYS A 385 -23.01 3.37 0.00
C CYS A 385 -22.62 4.23 -1.21
N GLY A 386 -22.94 3.74 -2.40
CA GLY A 386 -22.61 4.37 -3.68
C GLY A 386 -21.19 4.08 -4.16
N SER A 387 -20.42 3.27 -3.43
CA SER A 387 -19.14 2.76 -3.92
C SER A 387 -19.34 1.81 -5.11
N ILE A 388 -18.26 1.51 -5.82
CA ILE A 388 -18.28 0.47 -6.86
C ILE A 388 -18.66 -0.92 -6.33
N TYR A 389 -18.68 -1.12 -5.01
CA TYR A 389 -19.04 -2.37 -4.37
C TYR A 389 -20.47 -2.40 -3.82
N ASP A 390 -21.15 -1.27 -3.72
CA ASP A 390 -22.53 -1.13 -3.23
C ASP A 390 -23.18 0.11 -3.86
N THR A 391 -23.36 0.01 -5.18
CA THR A 391 -23.84 1.09 -6.06
C THR A 391 -25.27 1.51 -5.77
N ASN A 392 -26.08 0.62 -5.19
CA ASN A 392 -27.49 0.83 -4.86
C ASN A 392 -27.76 1.07 -3.36
N CYS A 393 -26.73 1.03 -2.52
CA CYS A 393 -26.80 1.30 -1.07
C CYS A 393 -27.71 0.34 -0.29
N ASP A 394 -27.79 -0.92 -0.71
CA ASP A 394 -28.57 -1.93 0.01
C ASP A 394 -27.73 -2.70 1.05
N GLY A 395 -26.43 -2.39 1.14
CA GLY A 395 -25.50 -3.04 2.05
C GLY A 395 -25.11 -4.45 1.61
N LEU A 396 -25.40 -4.83 0.37
CA LEU A 396 -24.98 -6.08 -0.26
C LEU A 396 -23.93 -5.80 -1.33
N ALA A 397 -22.94 -6.69 -1.45
CA ALA A 397 -21.90 -6.55 -2.44
C ALA A 397 -22.47 -6.65 -3.87
N ASN A 398 -22.18 -5.68 -4.72
CA ASN A 398 -22.40 -5.75 -6.16
C ASN A 398 -21.16 -6.32 -6.88
N ALA A 399 -21.36 -6.78 -8.11
CA ALA A 399 -20.24 -7.10 -9.00
C ALA A 399 -19.47 -5.82 -9.35
N THR A 400 -18.13 -5.88 -9.24
CA THR A 400 -17.27 -4.77 -9.62
C THR A 400 -17.27 -4.55 -11.13
N PRO A 401 -17.20 -3.30 -11.63
CA PRO A 401 -17.00 -3.02 -13.05
C PRO A 401 -15.53 -3.13 -13.50
N ASN A 402 -14.58 -3.39 -12.59
CA ASN A 402 -13.15 -3.41 -12.90
C ASN A 402 -12.78 -4.54 -13.87
N GLY A 403 -12.06 -4.18 -14.94
CA GLY A 403 -11.31 -5.09 -15.80
C GLY A 403 -9.82 -5.14 -15.46
N SER A 404 -9.00 -5.65 -16.39
CA SER A 404 -7.57 -5.95 -16.17
C SER A 404 -6.66 -4.73 -15.90
N PHE A 405 -7.12 -3.51 -16.16
CA PHE A 405 -6.30 -2.29 -16.02
C PHE A 405 -6.89 -1.28 -15.04
N ASP A 406 -8.15 -1.44 -14.65
CA ASP A 406 -8.82 -0.52 -13.74
C ASP A 406 -8.18 -0.57 -12.35
N GLN A 407 -8.07 0.62 -11.72
CA GLN A 407 -7.58 0.83 -10.36
C GLN A 407 -6.15 0.30 -10.08
N ARG A 408 -5.38 -0.06 -11.12
CA ARG A 408 -4.00 -0.52 -11.01
C ARG A 408 -3.02 0.62 -11.22
N LEU A 409 -1.80 0.48 -10.69
CA LEU A 409 -0.72 1.37 -11.07
C LEU A 409 -0.33 1.09 -12.52
N THR A 410 -0.79 1.97 -13.40
CA THR A 410 -0.46 1.96 -14.81
C THR A 410 0.58 3.03 -15.12
N VAL A 411 1.53 2.71 -16.00
CA VAL A 411 2.58 3.64 -16.43
C VAL A 411 2.88 3.42 -17.90
N ARG A 412 2.97 4.51 -18.67
CA ARG A 412 3.37 4.45 -20.07
C ARG A 412 4.87 4.15 -20.20
N GLU A 413 5.26 3.27 -21.12
CA GLU A 413 6.67 2.91 -21.38
C GLU A 413 7.58 4.14 -21.54
N SER A 414 7.10 5.16 -22.27
CA SER A 414 7.82 6.40 -22.51
C SER A 414 8.04 7.25 -21.28
N GLN A 415 7.43 6.97 -20.11
CA GLN A 415 7.71 7.70 -18.87
C GLN A 415 8.83 7.09 -18.03
N PHE A 416 9.10 5.78 -18.17
CA PHE A 416 10.10 5.09 -17.35
C PHE A 416 11.24 4.45 -18.14
N SER A 417 11.24 4.59 -19.46
CA SER A 417 12.23 3.99 -20.33
C SER A 417 12.52 4.85 -21.57
N GLY A 418 13.61 4.52 -22.27
CA GLY A 418 14.01 5.18 -23.51
C GLY A 418 14.96 6.37 -23.32
N PRO A 419 15.52 6.90 -24.42
CA PRO A 419 16.57 7.92 -24.39
C PRO A 419 16.09 9.25 -23.80
N ALA A 420 14.79 9.55 -23.85
CA ALA A 420 14.20 10.76 -23.26
C ALA A 420 14.38 10.85 -21.74
N HIS A 421 14.67 9.73 -21.07
CA HIS A 421 14.86 9.64 -19.62
C HIS A 421 16.25 9.13 -19.24
N ALA A 422 17.23 9.31 -20.13
CA ALA A 422 18.63 9.05 -19.81
C ALA A 422 19.05 9.86 -18.57
N GLY A 423 19.63 9.18 -17.58
CA GLY A 423 20.03 9.79 -16.29
C GLY A 423 18.91 9.89 -15.25
N ALA A 424 17.67 9.50 -15.56
CA ALA A 424 16.61 9.44 -14.56
C ALA A 424 16.79 8.23 -13.62
N THR A 425 16.30 8.36 -12.38
CA THR A 425 16.19 7.25 -11.43
C THR A 425 14.76 7.13 -10.91
N TYR A 426 14.38 5.96 -10.38
CA TYR A 426 12.99 5.69 -10.05
C TYR A 426 12.82 5.20 -8.62
N ARG A 427 11.70 5.58 -8.02
CA ARG A 427 11.28 5.14 -6.69
C ARG A 427 9.88 4.58 -6.75
N PHE A 428 9.70 3.40 -6.16
CA PHE A 428 8.38 2.83 -5.94
C PHE A 428 8.02 3.00 -4.47
N GLU A 429 6.77 3.36 -4.21
CA GLU A 429 6.21 3.58 -2.88
C GLU A 429 5.07 2.61 -2.65
N SER A 430 4.99 2.04 -1.46
CA SER A 430 3.82 1.30 -0.99
C SER A 430 3.39 1.84 0.36
N TRP A 431 2.09 1.97 0.56
CA TRP A 431 1.51 2.63 1.72
C TRP A 431 0.23 1.95 2.20
N TYR A 432 0.26 1.46 3.44
CA TYR A 432 -0.93 0.98 4.15
C TYR A 432 -1.60 2.12 4.90
N LEU A 433 -2.93 2.12 4.92
CA LEU A 433 -3.70 3.04 5.72
C LEU A 433 -4.63 2.27 6.66
N ALA A 434 -4.53 2.53 7.96
CA ALA A 434 -5.41 1.96 8.98
C ALA A 434 -6.11 3.07 9.77
N ARG A 435 -7.34 2.81 10.20
CA ARG A 435 -8.11 3.76 11.00
C ARG A 435 -7.41 4.03 12.33
N GLN A 436 -7.28 5.32 12.67
CA GLN A 436 -6.60 5.82 13.87
C GLN A 436 -5.10 5.46 13.96
N ASP A 437 -4.47 5.12 12.83
CA ASP A 437 -3.01 5.03 12.74
C ASP A 437 -2.41 6.39 13.11
N ILE A 438 -1.63 6.44 14.19
CA ILE A 438 -1.16 7.71 14.75
C ILE A 438 -0.02 8.34 13.95
N ASN A 439 0.60 7.58 13.05
CA ASN A 439 1.70 8.05 12.23
C ASN A 439 1.54 7.60 10.79
N VAL A 440 1.06 8.47 9.92
CA VAL A 440 0.90 8.14 8.51
C VAL A 440 2.22 7.85 7.79
N LEU A 441 3.37 8.26 8.34
CA LEU A 441 4.66 8.24 7.65
C LEU A 441 5.46 6.93 7.85
N ASN A 442 5.11 6.08 8.81
CA ASN A 442 5.78 4.79 9.03
C ASN A 442 5.00 3.60 8.44
N SER A 443 3.73 3.77 8.11
CA SER A 443 2.94 2.81 7.33
C SER A 443 3.17 2.91 5.80
N MET A 444 4.02 3.85 5.38
CA MET A 444 4.55 3.98 4.02
C MET A 444 6.06 3.81 3.94
N ALA A 445 6.53 3.28 2.82
CA ALA A 445 7.96 3.19 2.54
C ALA A 445 8.23 3.24 1.03
N SER A 446 9.49 3.49 0.70
CA SER A 446 9.96 3.53 -0.69
C SER A 446 11.19 2.66 -0.90
N VAL A 447 11.34 2.14 -2.13
CA VAL A 447 12.51 1.41 -2.64
C VAL A 447 12.97 2.02 -3.95
N ARG A 448 14.21 1.73 -4.36
CA ARG A 448 14.67 1.99 -5.73
C ARG A 448 13.98 1.04 -6.70
N ALA A 449 13.54 1.57 -7.84
CA ALA A 449 13.11 0.78 -8.98
C ALA A 449 14.09 0.96 -10.15
N THR A 450 14.33 -0.12 -10.89
CA THR A 450 15.04 -0.08 -12.17
C THR A 450 14.29 -0.92 -13.17
N PHE A 451 14.35 -0.55 -14.45
CA PHE A 451 13.59 -1.20 -15.51
C PHE A 451 14.55 -1.70 -16.56
N SER A 452 14.39 -2.97 -16.93
CA SER A 452 15.10 -3.59 -18.05
C SER A 452 14.12 -4.42 -18.86
N ARG A 453 14.47 -4.69 -20.12
CA ARG A 453 13.68 -5.52 -21.00
C ARG A 453 14.60 -6.50 -21.73
N PRO A 454 15.08 -7.55 -21.04
CA PRO A 454 16.02 -8.52 -21.62
C PRO A 454 15.40 -9.34 -22.76
N SER A 455 14.07 -9.45 -22.78
CA SER A 455 13.30 -10.25 -23.72
C SER A 455 12.03 -9.48 -24.15
N THR A 456 10.89 -10.15 -24.27
CA THR A 456 9.60 -9.54 -24.59
C THR A 456 8.95 -8.84 -23.39
N VAL A 457 9.43 -9.06 -22.16
CA VAL A 457 8.79 -8.55 -20.94
C VAL A 457 9.64 -7.53 -20.18
N TRP A 458 8.98 -6.60 -19.51
CA TRP A 458 9.65 -5.69 -18.59
C TRP A 458 9.99 -6.40 -17.29
N VAL A 459 11.23 -6.24 -16.84
CA VAL A 459 11.74 -6.73 -15.55
C VAL A 459 11.99 -5.54 -14.65
N VAL A 460 11.44 -5.62 -13.44
CA VAL A 460 11.70 -4.66 -12.36
C VAL A 460 12.85 -5.18 -11.50
N GLY A 461 13.92 -4.39 -11.40
CA GLY A 461 15.03 -4.60 -10.48
C GLY A 461 15.14 -3.48 -9.45
N GLY A 462 16.27 -3.40 -8.75
CA GLY A 462 16.44 -2.47 -7.64
C GLY A 462 15.87 -3.13 -6.40
N ASN A 463 14.57 -2.97 -6.13
CA ASN A 463 13.87 -3.49 -4.94
C ASN A 463 14.72 -3.39 -3.66
N ASP A 464 15.53 -2.33 -3.57
CA ASP A 464 16.56 -2.08 -2.59
C ASP A 464 16.46 -0.63 -2.10
N GLN A 465 17.35 -0.23 -1.19
CA GLN A 465 17.30 1.11 -0.57
C GLN A 465 15.94 1.40 0.08
N TYR A 466 15.37 0.37 0.71
CA TYR A 466 14.17 0.49 1.51
C TYR A 466 14.36 1.58 2.60
N ARG A 467 13.39 2.48 2.72
CA ARG A 467 13.32 3.48 3.78
C ARG A 467 11.87 3.88 4.03
N LEU A 468 11.48 4.03 5.30
CA LEU A 468 10.16 4.53 5.69
C LEU A 468 9.95 5.98 5.22
N GLY A 469 8.68 6.39 5.15
CA GLY A 469 8.28 7.73 4.74
C GLY A 469 8.13 7.91 3.22
N PRO A 470 7.53 9.04 2.82
CA PRO A 470 7.10 9.28 1.45
C PRO A 470 8.28 9.52 0.51
N VAL A 471 8.09 9.25 -0.78
CA VAL A 471 9.16 9.44 -1.79
C VAL A 471 9.63 10.89 -1.90
N ILE A 472 8.77 11.87 -1.61
CA ILE A 472 9.17 13.29 -1.61
C ILE A 472 10.33 13.57 -0.63
N ASP A 473 10.48 12.76 0.43
CA ASP A 473 11.58 12.85 1.41
C ASP A 473 12.87 12.22 0.90
N ARG A 474 12.80 11.44 -0.18
CA ARG A 474 13.99 10.99 -0.92
C ARG A 474 14.47 12.06 -1.89
N TRP A 475 13.60 13.01 -2.26
CA TRP A 475 13.96 14.14 -3.12
C TRP A 475 14.46 15.33 -2.31
N VAL A 476 13.85 15.67 -1.17
CA VAL A 476 14.40 16.65 -0.22
C VAL A 476 14.31 16.06 1.18
N ASP A 477 15.45 15.73 1.79
CA ASP A 477 15.47 15.13 3.12
C ASP A 477 15.02 16.18 4.16
N PRO A 478 13.97 15.94 4.95
CA PRO A 478 13.49 16.91 5.93
C PRO A 478 14.49 17.22 7.05
N ALA A 479 15.39 16.29 7.36
CA ALA A 479 16.43 16.49 8.37
C ALA A 479 17.68 17.18 7.79
N ALA A 480 17.89 17.10 6.48
CA ALA A 480 19.05 17.64 5.79
C ALA A 480 18.71 18.05 4.34
N PRO A 481 17.92 19.12 4.14
CA PRO A 481 17.38 19.44 2.81
C PRO A 481 18.47 19.79 1.78
N GLY A 482 19.63 20.27 2.24
CA GLY A 482 20.72 20.74 1.41
C GLY A 482 20.59 22.22 1.03
N PRO A 483 21.59 22.78 0.34
CA PRO A 483 21.55 24.18 -0.08
C PRO A 483 20.44 24.43 -1.10
N ASN A 484 19.77 25.57 -0.99
CA ASN A 484 18.70 25.99 -1.90
C ASN A 484 17.55 24.98 -2.03
N ALA A 485 17.32 24.17 -1.00
CA ALA A 485 16.24 23.21 -0.91
C ALA A 485 15.53 23.36 0.43
N ALA A 486 14.23 23.08 0.43
CA ALA A 486 13.40 23.17 1.64
C ALA A 486 12.20 22.23 1.51
N THR A 487 11.69 21.76 2.65
CA THR A 487 10.45 21.01 2.69
C THR A 487 9.68 21.32 3.97
N THR A 488 8.36 21.40 3.83
CA THR A 488 7.43 21.70 4.91
C THR A 488 6.22 20.79 4.79
N MET A 489 5.86 20.12 5.88
CA MET A 489 4.60 19.39 6.02
C MET A 489 3.66 20.22 6.89
N VAL A 490 2.40 20.30 6.48
CA VAL A 490 1.31 20.89 7.25
C VAL A 490 0.34 19.78 7.60
N THR A 491 -0.02 19.70 8.88
CA THR A 491 -1.00 18.76 9.43
C THR A 491 -2.21 19.55 9.89
N THR A 492 -3.40 19.11 9.47
CA THR A 492 -4.70 19.63 9.92
C THR A 492 -5.57 18.47 10.38
N PRO A 493 -6.73 18.73 11.02
CA PRO A 493 -7.70 17.67 11.30
C PRO A 493 -8.24 16.93 10.06
N GLU A 494 -8.09 17.53 8.87
CA GLU A 494 -8.52 16.95 7.59
C GLU A 494 -7.42 16.16 6.87
N GLY A 495 -6.22 16.11 7.45
CA GLY A 495 -5.07 15.32 6.98
C GLY A 495 -3.78 16.12 6.83
N ASN A 496 -2.83 15.52 6.13
CA ASN A 496 -1.46 15.97 5.99
C ASN A 496 -1.15 16.29 4.53
N THR A 497 -0.34 17.33 4.34
CA THR A 497 0.13 17.73 3.01
C THR A 497 1.55 18.24 3.12
N LYS A 498 2.38 17.90 2.13
CA LYS A 498 3.80 18.24 2.14
C LYS A 498 4.18 18.96 0.86
N VAL A 499 4.94 20.03 0.99
CA VAL A 499 5.58 20.71 -0.14
C VAL A 499 7.08 20.61 0.05
N ALA A 500 7.78 20.19 -0.99
CA ALA A 500 9.23 20.24 -1.08
C ALA A 500 9.63 21.09 -2.29
N MET A 501 10.81 21.68 -2.25
CA MET A 501 11.33 22.47 -3.36
C MET A 501 12.85 22.41 -3.47
N ARG A 502 13.33 22.63 -4.70
CA ARG A 502 14.75 22.88 -5.01
C ARG A 502 14.88 24.11 -5.92
N ALA A 503 15.87 24.96 -5.66
CA ALA A 503 16.24 26.07 -6.50
C ALA A 503 17.66 25.86 -7.07
N THR A 504 17.76 25.78 -8.39
CA THR A 504 18.99 25.48 -9.12
C THR A 504 19.52 26.74 -9.80
N ASN A 505 20.76 27.12 -9.51
CA ASN A 505 21.42 28.22 -10.21
C ASN A 505 21.78 27.78 -11.64
N LEU A 506 21.24 28.45 -12.64
CA LEU A 506 21.49 28.17 -14.05
C LEU A 506 22.66 29.00 -14.63
N GLY A 507 23.29 29.84 -13.80
CA GLY A 507 24.24 30.85 -14.24
C GLY A 507 23.53 32.12 -14.73
N ASN A 508 24.30 33.18 -14.99
CA ASN A 508 23.83 34.44 -15.56
C ASN A 508 22.67 35.10 -14.79
N GLY A 509 22.58 34.87 -13.47
CA GLY A 509 21.50 35.40 -12.62
C GLY A 509 20.15 34.70 -12.76
N LEU A 510 20.08 33.57 -13.48
CA LEU A 510 18.87 32.77 -13.64
C LEU A 510 18.84 31.62 -12.64
N TRP A 511 17.66 31.36 -12.09
CA TRP A 511 17.39 30.29 -11.14
C TRP A 511 16.16 29.49 -11.57
N ARG A 512 16.29 28.17 -11.65
CA ARG A 512 15.14 27.27 -11.82
C ARG A 512 14.59 26.89 -10.46
N TYR A 513 13.30 27.06 -10.25
CA TYR A 513 12.58 26.58 -9.07
C TYR A 513 11.76 25.37 -9.48
N ASP A 514 11.87 24.29 -8.72
CA ASP A 514 11.02 23.11 -8.80
C ASP A 514 10.32 22.96 -7.45
N TYR A 515 8.99 23.00 -7.43
CA TYR A 515 8.17 22.66 -6.27
C TYR A 515 7.45 21.35 -6.54
N ALA A 516 7.48 20.44 -5.57
CA ALA A 516 6.64 19.25 -5.55
C ALA A 516 5.67 19.38 -4.39
N ALA A 517 4.36 19.35 -4.67
CA ALA A 517 3.30 19.37 -3.67
C ALA A 517 2.66 17.99 -3.63
N MET A 518 2.81 17.28 -2.51
CA MET A 518 2.24 15.96 -2.25
C MET A 518 1.11 16.10 -1.23
N ASN A 519 -0.11 15.82 -1.67
CA ASN A 519 -1.21 15.57 -0.75
C ASN A 519 -1.07 14.13 -0.25
N ILE A 520 -0.79 13.97 1.05
CA ILE A 520 -0.63 12.66 1.67
C ILE A 520 -2.03 12.09 1.88
N ASP A 521 -2.74 12.59 2.88
CA ASP A 521 -4.07 12.14 3.31
C ASP A 521 -5.04 13.30 3.57
N PHE A 522 -4.75 14.51 3.07
CA PHE A 522 -5.69 15.62 3.17
C PHE A 522 -6.88 15.45 2.23
N SER A 523 -8.09 15.59 2.75
CA SER A 523 -9.29 15.73 1.93
C SER A 523 -10.37 16.52 2.65
N ARG A 524 -11.17 17.28 1.89
CA ARG A 524 -12.41 17.88 2.37
C ARG A 524 -13.61 17.14 1.79
N PRO A 525 -14.21 16.21 2.55
CA PRO A 525 -15.30 15.39 2.07
C PRO A 525 -16.66 16.10 2.15
N ILE A 526 -17.56 15.76 1.21
CA ILE A 526 -19.00 15.91 1.37
C ILE A 526 -19.56 14.49 1.49
N THR A 527 -20.35 14.26 2.53
CA THR A 527 -20.90 12.93 2.83
C THR A 527 -22.41 12.97 3.02
N GLU A 528 -23.06 11.83 2.80
CA GLU A 528 -24.46 11.59 3.10
C GLU A 528 -24.60 10.34 3.98
N GLY A 529 -25.55 10.34 4.90
CA GLY A 529 -25.77 9.22 5.82
C GLY A 529 -24.70 9.09 6.91
N ALA A 530 -24.58 7.88 7.46
CA ALA A 530 -23.64 7.54 8.52
C ALA A 530 -23.17 6.10 8.34
N GLU A 531 -22.02 5.74 8.93
CA GLU A 531 -21.54 4.36 8.96
C GLU A 531 -22.59 3.42 9.59
N PRO A 532 -22.72 2.18 9.10
CA PRO A 532 -21.91 1.54 8.07
C PRO A 532 -22.26 1.90 6.61
N ASN A 533 -23.36 2.63 6.37
CA ASN A 533 -23.86 2.98 5.02
C ASN A 533 -23.54 4.44 4.66
N LEU A 534 -22.39 4.94 5.08
CA LEU A 534 -21.93 6.28 4.71
C LEU A 534 -21.72 6.33 3.20
N ARG A 535 -22.12 7.43 2.57
CA ARG A 535 -21.75 7.78 1.20
C ARG A 535 -20.75 8.92 1.21
N VAL A 536 -19.66 8.75 0.46
CA VAL A 536 -18.74 9.85 0.12
C VAL A 536 -19.18 10.40 -1.24
N VAL A 537 -19.80 11.59 -1.25
CA VAL A 537 -20.26 12.25 -2.48
C VAL A 537 -19.08 12.83 -3.25
N ARG A 538 -18.13 13.42 -2.51
CA ARG A 538 -16.80 13.81 -3.02
C ARG A 538 -15.82 13.93 -1.86
N ALA A 539 -14.53 13.81 -2.15
CA ALA A 539 -13.44 14.11 -1.23
C ALA A 539 -12.31 14.80 -2.00
N LEU A 540 -12.26 16.14 -1.93
CA LEU A 540 -11.34 16.94 -2.75
C LEU A 540 -10.17 17.49 -1.92
N GLY A 541 -8.99 17.57 -2.53
CA GLY A 541 -7.80 18.20 -1.95
C GLY A 541 -7.67 19.68 -2.36
N PHE A 542 -6.76 19.99 -3.28
CA PHE A 542 -6.41 21.36 -3.66
C PHE A 542 -6.60 21.64 -5.15
N ASP A 543 -6.97 22.87 -5.51
CA ASP A 543 -7.17 23.31 -6.91
C ASP A 543 -6.29 24.50 -7.30
N ASN A 544 -5.41 24.93 -6.38
CA ASN A 544 -4.49 26.03 -6.62
C ASN A 544 -3.15 25.84 -5.89
N PHE A 545 -2.07 26.28 -6.53
CA PHE A 545 -0.74 26.41 -5.91
C PHE A 545 -0.18 27.80 -6.23
N THR A 546 0.24 28.54 -5.20
CA THR A 546 0.67 29.94 -5.35
C THR A 546 2.01 30.20 -4.67
N VAL A 547 2.93 30.79 -5.43
CA VAL A 547 4.29 31.18 -5.02
C VAL A 547 4.44 32.69 -5.10
N PRO A 548 4.97 33.37 -4.07
CA PRO A 548 5.31 34.78 -4.18
C PRO A 548 6.53 34.96 -5.09
N VAL A 549 6.40 35.80 -6.11
CA VAL A 549 7.50 36.10 -7.06
C VAL A 549 7.87 37.59 -7.09
N GLY A 550 7.09 38.44 -6.41
CA GLY A 550 7.33 39.88 -6.35
C GLY A 550 7.37 40.49 -7.75
N ALA A 551 8.40 41.29 -8.02
CA ALA A 551 8.63 41.87 -9.34
C ALA A 551 9.65 41.07 -10.19
N ALA A 552 9.97 39.83 -9.81
CA ALA A 552 10.90 39.00 -10.55
C ALA A 552 10.37 38.70 -11.96
N THR A 553 11.26 38.67 -12.96
CA THR A 553 10.91 38.14 -14.27
C THR A 553 10.86 36.62 -14.19
N VAL A 554 9.70 36.06 -14.54
CA VAL A 554 9.43 34.62 -14.51
C VAL A 554 9.23 34.11 -15.95
N SER A 555 9.77 32.94 -16.24
CA SER A 555 9.67 32.26 -17.55
C SER A 555 9.71 30.74 -17.38
N ASN A 556 9.63 29.98 -18.48
CA ASN A 556 9.73 28.51 -18.50
C ASN A 556 8.78 27.82 -17.51
N LEU A 557 7.51 28.21 -17.55
CA LEU A 557 6.47 27.67 -16.69
C LEU A 557 6.17 26.22 -17.11
N VAL A 558 6.34 25.28 -16.19
CA VAL A 558 6.08 23.85 -16.42
C VAL A 558 5.22 23.32 -15.28
N PHE A 559 4.15 22.62 -15.63
CA PHE A 559 3.34 21.83 -14.72
C PHE A 559 3.52 20.35 -15.05
N SER A 560 3.44 19.48 -14.04
CA SER A 560 3.35 18.04 -14.27
C SER A 560 2.54 17.38 -13.17
N ASP A 561 1.48 16.70 -13.57
CA ASP A 561 0.71 15.76 -12.77
C ASP A 561 0.97 14.30 -13.17
N GLY A 562 1.70 14.06 -14.25
CA GLY A 562 2.19 12.74 -14.64
C GLY A 562 1.23 11.87 -15.45
N ASP A 563 0.04 12.36 -15.84
CA ASP A 563 -0.92 11.61 -16.67
C ASP A 563 -0.72 11.78 -18.19
N LEU A 564 0.12 12.76 -18.59
CA LEU A 564 0.44 13.16 -19.97
C LEU A 564 -0.71 13.83 -20.74
N ASP A 565 -1.81 14.20 -20.06
CA ASP A 565 -2.95 14.88 -20.65
C ASP A 565 -2.89 16.40 -20.45
N SER A 566 -2.21 17.08 -21.37
CA SER A 566 -2.12 18.56 -21.32
C SER A 566 -3.47 19.30 -21.35
N ALA A 567 -4.57 18.63 -21.71
CA ALA A 567 -5.90 19.27 -21.75
C ALA A 567 -6.49 19.50 -20.34
N ASN A 568 -5.93 18.89 -19.30
CA ASN A 568 -6.38 19.07 -17.92
C ASN A 568 -5.34 19.81 -17.02
N ASP A 569 -4.21 20.21 -17.60
CA ASP A 569 -3.09 20.85 -16.91
C ASP A 569 -3.49 22.11 -16.12
N TRP A 570 -2.85 22.34 -14.99
CA TRP A 570 -3.07 23.58 -14.22
C TRP A 570 -2.45 24.77 -14.94
N MET A 571 -3.24 25.83 -15.13
CA MET A 571 -2.78 27.00 -15.86
C MET A 571 -2.08 28.00 -14.95
N PRO A 572 -0.85 28.44 -15.28
CA PRO A 572 -0.15 29.48 -14.55
C PRO A 572 -0.67 30.88 -14.90
N ALA A 573 -0.75 31.76 -13.91
CA ALA A 573 -0.97 33.19 -14.08
C ALA A 573 -0.12 33.98 -13.09
N ILE A 574 0.40 35.13 -13.53
CA ILE A 574 1.14 36.05 -12.67
C ILE A 574 0.29 37.31 -12.45
N ARG A 575 -0.09 37.57 -11.21
CA ARG A 575 -0.87 38.76 -10.81
C ARG A 575 -0.42 39.22 -9.43
N ASP A 576 -0.28 40.54 -9.25
CA ASP A 576 0.04 41.16 -7.95
C ASP A 576 1.28 40.57 -7.26
N GLY A 577 2.30 40.22 -8.05
CA GLY A 577 3.54 39.63 -7.57
C GLY A 577 3.43 38.19 -7.07
N ARG A 578 2.39 37.46 -7.50
CA ARG A 578 2.15 36.05 -7.19
C ARG A 578 2.06 35.26 -8.49
N LEU A 579 2.77 34.15 -8.55
CA LEU A 579 2.63 33.14 -9.58
C LEU A 579 1.70 32.06 -9.05
N THR A 580 0.60 31.83 -9.76
CA THR A 580 -0.47 30.95 -9.32
C THR A 580 -0.83 29.97 -10.42
N TRP A 581 -0.73 28.67 -10.14
CA TRP A 581 -1.28 27.62 -10.97
C TRP A 581 -2.68 27.28 -10.47
N THR A 582 -3.65 27.20 -11.39
CA THR A 582 -5.05 26.90 -11.07
C THR A 582 -5.55 25.75 -11.92
N ALA A 583 -6.21 24.78 -11.30
CA ALA A 583 -6.90 23.71 -12.02
C ALA A 583 -7.97 24.30 -12.95
N MET A 584 -8.02 23.87 -14.21
CA MET A 584 -9.06 24.33 -15.15
C MET A 584 -10.47 23.91 -14.71
N ASN A 585 -10.56 22.74 -14.08
CA ASN A 585 -11.74 22.23 -13.43
C ASN A 585 -11.31 21.34 -12.25
N ARG A 586 -12.24 21.03 -11.35
CA ARG A 586 -11.95 20.22 -10.15
C ARG A 586 -11.76 18.73 -10.42
N GLY A 587 -11.87 18.28 -11.67
CA GLY A 587 -11.55 16.91 -12.08
C GLY A 587 -10.07 16.59 -11.91
N ASN A 588 -9.19 17.60 -12.03
CA ASN A 588 -7.75 17.47 -11.79
C ASN A 588 -7.31 18.16 -10.48
N ALA A 589 -8.09 18.02 -9.41
CA ALA A 589 -7.66 18.49 -8.09
C ALA A 589 -6.50 17.62 -7.55
N LEU A 590 -5.59 18.21 -6.78
CA LEU A 590 -4.52 17.52 -6.06
C LEU A 590 -5.13 16.74 -4.87
N ASN A 591 -5.71 15.58 -5.18
CA ASN A 591 -6.34 14.67 -4.21
C ASN A 591 -5.30 13.81 -3.49
N TRP A 592 -5.72 13.06 -2.47
CA TRP A 592 -4.80 12.34 -1.60
C TRP A 592 -3.98 11.25 -2.32
N GLY A 593 -2.79 10.98 -1.78
CA GLY A 593 -1.78 10.11 -2.38
C GLY A 593 -1.25 10.58 -3.74
N THR A 594 -1.43 11.85 -4.08
CA THR A 594 -1.04 12.47 -5.36
C THR A 594 -0.02 13.56 -5.11
N MET A 595 0.92 13.71 -6.04
CA MET A 595 1.94 14.75 -6.08
C MET A 595 1.98 15.41 -7.45
N PHE A 596 1.94 16.73 -7.46
CA PHE A 596 2.13 17.56 -8.65
C PHE A 596 3.45 18.34 -8.55
N ARG A 597 4.05 18.63 -9.71
CA ARG A 597 5.22 19.49 -9.83
C ARG A 597 4.85 20.81 -10.50
N PHE A 598 5.40 21.89 -9.95
CA PHE A 598 5.33 23.25 -10.49
C PHE A 598 6.74 23.80 -10.63
N SER A 599 7.16 24.08 -11.86
CA SER A 599 8.50 24.59 -12.15
C SER A 599 8.47 25.90 -12.94
N PHE A 600 9.46 26.74 -12.71
CA PHE A 600 9.67 27.98 -13.45
C PHE A 600 11.12 28.48 -13.33
N THR A 601 11.52 29.36 -14.23
CA THR A 601 12.79 30.10 -14.16
C THR A 601 12.53 31.53 -13.70
N SER A 602 13.38 32.05 -12.81
CA SER A 602 13.33 33.41 -12.29
C SER A 602 14.69 34.09 -12.36
N THR A 603 14.68 35.41 -12.53
CA THR A 603 15.89 36.26 -12.46
C THR A 603 16.35 36.57 -11.03
N GLN A 604 15.72 35.98 -10.01
CA GLN A 604 16.03 36.26 -8.60
C GLN A 604 16.44 34.98 -7.86
N ALA A 605 17.50 35.10 -7.07
CA ALA A 605 17.98 34.06 -6.18
C ALA A 605 16.94 33.71 -5.08
N PRO A 606 16.99 32.49 -4.52
CA PRO A 606 16.02 32.05 -3.52
C PRO A 606 16.18 32.82 -2.20
N THR A 607 15.06 33.18 -1.59
CA THR A 607 14.94 33.66 -0.20
C THR A 607 13.84 32.90 0.52
N ALA A 608 13.87 32.87 1.85
CA ALA A 608 12.80 32.30 2.64
C ALA A 608 11.45 32.99 2.36
N ALA A 609 10.43 32.20 2.07
CA ALA A 609 9.07 32.65 1.82
C ALA A 609 8.07 31.52 2.08
N ALA A 610 6.80 31.86 2.19
CA ALA A 610 5.74 30.87 2.23
C ALA A 610 5.05 30.74 0.88
N VAL A 611 4.67 29.51 0.54
CA VAL A 611 3.76 29.23 -0.57
C VAL A 611 2.40 28.84 0.00
N THR A 612 1.39 28.84 -0.86
CA THR A 612 0.01 28.64 -0.43
C THR A 612 -0.74 27.72 -1.39
N MET A 613 -1.64 26.89 -0.86
CA MET A 613 -2.56 26.08 -1.65
C MET A 613 -4.00 26.33 -1.25
N HIS A 614 -4.89 26.49 -2.23
CA HIS A 614 -6.31 26.67 -1.99
C HIS A 614 -7.03 25.32 -1.90
N VAL A 615 -7.90 25.17 -0.91
CA VAL A 615 -8.70 23.95 -0.74
C VAL A 615 -9.81 23.90 -1.80
N ALA A 616 -9.88 22.80 -2.54
CA ALA A 616 -10.82 22.58 -3.65
C ALA A 616 -12.27 22.29 -3.20
N ALA A 617 -12.77 23.02 -2.19
CA ALA A 617 -14.13 22.89 -1.68
C ALA A 617 -14.94 24.18 -1.89
N ASP A 618 -16.26 24.03 -1.93
CA ASP A 618 -17.21 25.06 -2.37
C ASP A 618 -17.11 26.37 -1.58
N ASN A 619 -17.03 27.49 -2.31
CA ASN A 619 -17.10 28.88 -1.83
C ASN A 619 -16.17 29.31 -0.67
N THR A 620 -15.27 28.44 -0.22
CA THR A 620 -14.26 28.83 0.76
C THR A 620 -13.16 29.64 0.06
N ARG A 621 -12.52 30.55 0.79
CA ARG A 621 -11.24 31.15 0.39
C ARG A 621 -10.10 30.56 1.22
N GLU A 622 -10.30 29.32 1.67
CA GLU A 622 -9.40 28.71 2.62
C GLU A 622 -8.13 28.26 1.93
N VAL A 623 -7.02 28.58 2.58
CA VAL A 623 -5.70 28.40 2.03
C VAL A 623 -4.81 27.78 3.09
N LEU A 624 -4.16 26.67 2.76
CA LEU A 624 -3.06 26.16 3.55
C LEU A 624 -1.79 26.92 3.19
N ARG A 625 -1.07 27.33 4.24
CA ARG A 625 0.18 28.08 4.13
C ARG A 625 1.33 27.16 4.53
N PHE A 626 2.35 27.09 3.68
CA PHE A 626 3.56 26.31 3.89
C PHE A 626 4.72 27.29 4.09
N ASP A 627 5.05 27.57 5.35
CA ASP A 627 6.17 28.42 5.74
C ASP A 627 7.52 27.72 5.58
N ASN A 628 8.62 28.47 5.74
CA ASN A 628 10.01 27.97 5.70
C ASN A 628 10.42 27.28 4.39
N LEU A 629 9.76 27.61 3.29
CA LEU A 629 10.21 27.27 1.95
C LEU A 629 11.04 28.43 1.37
N LEU A 630 11.53 28.26 0.14
CA LEU A 630 12.20 29.34 -0.59
C LEU A 630 11.32 29.79 -1.76
N ALA A 631 11.47 31.03 -2.18
CA ALA A 631 10.87 31.60 -3.40
C ALA A 631 11.80 32.71 -3.94
N PRO A 632 11.57 33.23 -5.16
CA PRO A 632 12.32 34.36 -5.69
C PRO A 632 12.40 35.54 -4.73
N ALA A 633 13.60 36.04 -4.46
CA ALA A 633 13.79 37.23 -3.65
C ALA A 633 12.99 38.41 -4.22
N PRO A 634 12.24 39.15 -3.37
CA PRO A 634 11.60 40.37 -3.83
C PRO A 634 12.68 41.36 -4.26
N LEU A 635 12.54 41.94 -5.45
CA LEU A 635 13.40 43.04 -5.88
C LEU A 635 13.34 44.16 -4.83
N ALA A 636 14.50 44.57 -4.31
CA ALA A 636 14.58 45.74 -3.46
C ALA A 636 14.01 46.93 -4.23
N ARG A 637 12.97 47.57 -3.69
CA ARG A 637 12.53 48.87 -4.23
C ARG A 637 13.72 49.81 -4.10
N GLY A 638 14.27 50.25 -5.23
CA GLY A 638 15.31 51.27 -5.24
C GLY A 638 14.82 52.45 -4.39
N ALA A 639 15.65 52.89 -3.44
CA ALA A 639 15.33 54.05 -2.61
C ALA A 639 14.92 55.18 -3.55
N ALA A 640 13.67 55.65 -3.42
CA ALA A 640 13.22 56.82 -4.14
C ALA A 640 14.13 57.97 -3.72
N THR A 641 15.09 58.33 -4.58
CA THR A 641 15.87 59.55 -4.42
C THR A 641 14.89 60.69 -4.48
N THR A 642 14.55 61.22 -3.31
CA THR A 642 13.83 62.48 -3.14
C THR A 642 14.73 63.61 -3.62
N ALA A 643 14.79 63.80 -4.94
CA ALA A 643 15.28 65.03 -5.52
C ALA A 643 14.26 66.11 -5.21
N ARG A 644 14.40 66.73 -4.02
CA ARG A 644 13.69 67.93 -3.63
C ARG A 644 14.20 69.04 -4.55
N ALA A 645 13.44 69.34 -5.61
CA ALA A 645 13.70 70.48 -6.46
C ALA A 645 13.49 71.75 -5.63
N ALA A 646 14.60 72.44 -5.31
CA ALA A 646 14.56 73.84 -4.92
C ALA A 646 14.47 74.67 -6.20
N ARG A 647 13.31 75.27 -6.45
CA ARG A 647 13.16 76.56 -7.13
C ARG A 647 12.03 77.33 -6.49
#